data_AF-A0A974NAS6-F1
#
_entry.id   AF-A0A974NAS6-F1
#
_cell.length_a   1.000
_cell.length_b   1.000
_cell.length_c   1.000
_cell.angle_alpha   90.00
_cell.angle_beta   90.00
_cell.angle_gamma   90.00
#
_symmetry.space_group_name_H-M   'P 1'
#
loop_
_entity.id
_entity.type
_entity.pdbx_description
1 polymer ?
#
loop_
_entity_poly.entity_id
_entity_poly.type
_entity_poly.pdbx_seq_one_letter_code
_entity_poly.pdbx_strand_id
1 'polypeptide(L)'
;MVGFPGWVVVHDPEGAGLALGLVGDLGRVARLAGARPGRAMGVVEEVAGVLGGCAPHFLPTFLEEGARVFLGVGNRVCAARLFSLAREAERVHGLVVDEERDREVFLEFALAGAVGAGEMGRLARSLPGRATPGEALEAFLGLNVERVRGGMPPYASLGADLGRLAVAAGVDPGQVQARLLTALLPLPATSRAPAGFWRTHHQTLTTLTHTNPQARRLLEDLIRSNPRIRRALADDPGPGPRAQAAPGPTGQAAPAPSSVEPDAFVVSWAQPRAGSRTPTRADILALGRTMHGQPTPMGYMGKLVLVAVTHPEVLLACAAMPSHCAAVPGQRPDWVRGAAALHAALADAGLVTPRTTAYSFTFPRGAEPYARGTRVGDDQATGTVIDTRLSRINQDEFTVCTVLSLTGTVPARVGPYPTTRLMDSSGVGADAVSDAFTHLLRQGPPPWDPRRAEALAQGTGWSVAAAQLLLTEIPAMLWNWPRAVLEDLRRRLHLSAAQAQGASGFLSHLDPALLVGMIGAGAADPARVVAQGLDAEAMADYWRAHRAGWVVLPDVLAPEALTVMGREADIDLYALMRRGVDQRTRLEPLLWLASRLERDHPARPWLADQLEVLKGSWRERSWQVRVDDGAQACAVLGLPPRADGRVGDGRTGGAWTLTDGRAGHLVWEPAKVTDWRAEAARVAALGELADYLHAPVVLLSGRCDELVADLRVAGTGAGQDPLASAPQVVADVSAALGLGADAARYWLQLLALHHPADRQVRSWNHWGAARLRQAGADLLARGLVVEARRERAGRSLFLPGGWMPARAPHHPMEAWKAPLYDLDRSDRVRPRLAAVLPLLPLGQVFAGAWRRYRDGDRPGYTEPSTQTRRR
;
A
#
# COMPACT_ATOMS: atom_id res chain seq x y z
N MET A 1 8.50 -18.55 35.53
CA MET A 1 8.87 -17.17 35.89
C MET A 1 8.07 -16.67 37.08
N VAL A 2 8.70 -15.87 37.93
CA VAL A 2 8.03 -15.15 39.02
C VAL A 2 7.23 -13.98 38.44
N GLY A 3 5.93 -13.88 38.76
CA GLY A 3 5.07 -12.79 38.28
C GLY A 3 5.43 -11.43 38.89
N PHE A 4 4.86 -10.35 38.36
CA PHE A 4 5.23 -8.96 38.71
C PHE A 4 5.38 -8.67 40.21
N PRO A 5 4.41 -9.02 41.09
CA PRO A 5 4.54 -8.72 42.51
C PRO A 5 5.71 -9.46 43.18
N GLY A 6 5.94 -10.72 42.81
CA GLY A 6 7.04 -11.51 43.35
C GLY A 6 8.41 -11.05 42.82
N TRP A 7 8.47 -10.58 41.57
CA TRP A 7 9.69 -10.00 41.00
C TRP A 7 10.11 -8.73 41.75
N VAL A 8 9.16 -7.83 42.04
CA VAL A 8 9.46 -6.61 42.80
C VAL A 8 9.97 -6.94 44.21
N VAL A 9 9.37 -7.90 44.92
CA VAL A 9 9.83 -8.29 46.26
C VAL A 9 11.28 -8.81 46.26
N VAL A 10 11.72 -9.46 45.18
CA VAL A 10 13.07 -10.03 45.06
C VAL A 10 14.09 -9.01 44.57
N HIS A 11 13.73 -8.14 43.63
CA HIS A 11 14.67 -7.27 42.91
C HIS A 11 14.58 -5.77 43.28
N ASP A 12 13.47 -5.34 43.90
CA ASP A 12 13.27 -3.97 44.39
C ASP A 12 12.38 -3.94 45.66
N PRO A 13 12.92 -4.37 46.82
CA PRO A 13 12.15 -4.43 48.07
C PRO A 13 11.62 -3.07 48.55
N GLU A 14 12.32 -1.98 48.23
CA GLU A 14 11.91 -0.61 48.58
C GLU A 14 10.67 -0.17 47.79
N GLY A 15 10.53 -0.63 46.54
CA GLY A 15 9.36 -0.41 45.70
C GLY A 15 8.18 -1.37 45.93
N ALA A 16 8.28 -2.33 46.87
CA ALA A 16 7.25 -3.34 47.13
C ALA A 16 5.88 -2.74 47.52
N GLY A 17 5.89 -1.60 48.25
CA GLY A 17 4.66 -0.88 48.61
C GLY A 17 3.88 -0.36 47.40
N LEU A 18 4.59 0.17 46.40
CA LEU A 18 4.00 0.61 45.13
C LEU A 18 3.46 -0.58 44.34
N ALA A 19 4.23 -1.68 44.26
CA ALA A 19 3.80 -2.89 43.56
C ALA A 19 2.57 -3.56 44.18
N LEU A 20 2.43 -3.54 45.51
CA LEU A 20 1.22 -4.00 46.20
C LEU A 20 -0.02 -3.19 45.80
N GLY A 21 0.12 -1.88 45.60
CA GLY A 21 -0.96 -1.02 45.08
C GLY A 21 -1.46 -1.45 43.70
N LEU A 22 -0.55 -1.93 42.85
CA LEU A 22 -0.83 -2.35 41.47
C LEU A 22 -1.46 -3.75 41.36
N VAL A 23 -1.41 -4.57 42.43
CA VAL A 23 -2.08 -5.88 42.48
C VAL A 23 -3.59 -5.73 42.31
N GLY A 24 -4.17 -4.65 42.88
CA GLY A 24 -5.59 -4.33 42.73
C GLY A 24 -5.98 -4.07 41.27
N ASP A 25 -5.12 -3.35 40.53
CA ASP A 25 -5.32 -3.05 39.12
C ASP A 25 -5.17 -4.29 38.23
N LEU A 26 -4.15 -5.13 38.47
CA LEU A 26 -4.03 -6.42 37.76
C LEU A 26 -5.23 -7.33 38.05
N GLY A 27 -5.73 -7.36 39.28
CA GLY A 27 -6.97 -8.07 39.63
C GLY A 27 -8.20 -7.50 38.90
N ARG A 28 -8.27 -6.18 38.70
CA ARG A 28 -9.32 -5.53 37.89
C ARG A 28 -9.20 -5.90 36.42
N VAL A 29 -7.99 -5.93 35.87
CA VAL A 29 -7.71 -6.37 34.49
C VAL A 29 -8.15 -7.82 34.31
N ALA A 30 -7.81 -8.72 35.24
CA ALA A 30 -8.21 -10.14 35.19
C ALA A 30 -9.72 -10.34 35.17
N ARG A 31 -10.48 -9.59 35.98
CA ARG A 31 -11.95 -9.63 35.96
C ARG A 31 -12.56 -9.13 34.64
N LEU A 32 -11.88 -8.22 33.95
CA LEU A 32 -12.38 -7.59 32.72
C LEU A 32 -11.89 -8.29 31.44
N ALA A 33 -10.75 -8.97 31.46
CA ALA A 33 -10.03 -9.41 30.26
C ALA A 33 -10.88 -10.32 29.34
N GLY A 34 -11.71 -11.20 29.90
CA GLY A 34 -12.59 -12.08 29.12
C GLY A 34 -13.80 -11.37 28.53
N ALA A 35 -14.56 -10.63 29.35
CA ALA A 35 -15.84 -10.05 28.94
C ALA A 35 -15.71 -8.67 28.26
N ARG A 36 -14.69 -7.88 28.63
CA ARG A 36 -14.50 -6.49 28.19
C ARG A 36 -13.01 -6.19 27.92
N PRO A 37 -12.38 -6.85 26.94
CA PRO A 37 -10.94 -6.77 26.70
C PRO A 37 -10.45 -5.34 26.41
N GLY A 38 -11.23 -4.52 25.69
CA GLY A 38 -10.88 -3.12 25.44
C GLY A 38 -10.80 -2.27 26.72
N ARG A 39 -11.70 -2.50 27.69
CA ARG A 39 -11.64 -1.82 29.00
C ARG A 39 -10.48 -2.33 29.86
N ALA A 40 -10.23 -3.64 29.83
CA ALA A 40 -9.08 -4.24 30.51
C ALA A 40 -7.76 -3.65 29.98
N MET A 41 -7.62 -3.54 28.65
CA MET A 41 -6.48 -2.91 28.00
C MET A 41 -6.34 -1.44 28.39
N GLY A 42 -7.45 -0.69 28.46
CA GLY A 42 -7.44 0.70 28.91
C GLY A 42 -6.87 0.88 30.32
N VAL A 43 -7.22 -0.02 31.25
CA VAL A 43 -6.66 -0.01 32.62
C VAL A 43 -5.16 -0.26 32.61
N VAL A 44 -4.68 -1.25 31.83
CA VAL A 44 -3.24 -1.54 31.72
C VAL A 44 -2.48 -0.34 31.13
N GLU A 45 -3.00 0.28 30.07
CA GLU A 45 -2.39 1.46 29.44
C GLU A 45 -2.35 2.67 30.36
N GLU A 46 -3.41 2.90 31.14
CA GLU A 46 -3.49 4.00 32.11
C GLU A 46 -2.42 3.83 33.21
N VAL A 47 -2.34 2.64 33.80
CA VAL A 47 -1.35 2.32 34.84
C VAL A 47 0.06 2.39 34.28
N ALA A 48 0.30 1.87 33.07
CA ALA A 48 1.59 2.00 32.39
C ALA A 48 1.96 3.46 32.11
N GLY A 49 0.99 4.31 31.76
CA GLY A 49 1.22 5.75 31.60
C GLY A 49 1.71 6.44 32.88
N VAL A 50 1.12 6.08 34.02
CA VAL A 50 1.55 6.60 35.34
C VAL A 50 2.94 6.08 35.69
N LEU A 51 3.17 4.77 35.57
CA LEU A 51 4.46 4.13 35.89
C LEU A 51 5.61 4.66 35.04
N GLY A 52 5.38 5.00 33.77
CA GLY A 52 6.41 5.60 32.93
C GLY A 52 6.95 6.94 33.44
N GLY A 53 6.19 7.66 34.26
CA GLY A 53 6.63 8.91 34.88
C GLY A 53 7.28 8.75 36.25
N CYS A 54 6.95 7.69 37.02
CA CYS A 54 7.36 7.56 38.43
C CYS A 54 8.23 6.33 38.74
N ALA A 55 8.06 5.21 38.03
CA ALA A 55 8.77 3.96 38.27
C ALA A 55 8.92 3.17 36.95
N PRO A 56 9.66 3.69 35.95
CA PRO A 56 9.73 3.10 34.62
C PRO A 56 10.34 1.69 34.62
N HIS A 57 11.17 1.34 35.61
CA HIS A 57 11.75 0.00 35.77
C HIS A 57 10.71 -1.08 36.08
N PHE A 58 9.51 -0.72 36.52
CA PHE A 58 8.39 -1.67 36.72
C PHE A 58 7.60 -1.97 35.45
N LEU A 59 7.70 -1.12 34.42
CA LEU A 59 6.88 -1.24 33.22
C LEU A 59 7.00 -2.59 32.51
N PRO A 60 8.21 -3.13 32.24
CA PRO A 60 8.32 -4.36 31.47
C PRO A 60 7.62 -5.53 32.19
N THR A 61 7.93 -5.71 33.48
CA THR A 61 7.39 -6.78 34.30
C THR A 61 5.88 -6.63 34.54
N PHE A 62 5.37 -5.40 34.74
CA PHE A 62 3.93 -5.13 34.88
C PHE A 62 3.15 -5.43 33.59
N LEU A 63 3.67 -4.98 32.44
CA LEU A 63 3.04 -5.19 31.13
C LEU A 63 3.05 -6.67 30.74
N GLU A 64 4.13 -7.40 31.04
CA GLU A 64 4.19 -8.85 30.91
C GLU A 64 3.12 -9.54 31.77
N GLU A 65 2.91 -9.13 33.02
CA GLU A 65 1.88 -9.72 33.87
C GLU A 65 0.47 -9.45 33.32
N GLY A 66 0.20 -8.24 32.83
CA GLY A 66 -1.02 -7.93 32.10
C GLY A 66 -1.19 -8.80 30.84
N ALA A 67 -0.09 -9.08 30.14
CA ALA A 67 -0.09 -9.98 28.98
C ALA A 67 -0.41 -11.42 29.38
N ARG A 68 0.12 -11.93 30.51
CA ARG A 68 -0.23 -13.26 31.07
C ARG A 68 -1.72 -13.36 31.41
N VAL A 69 -2.30 -12.30 31.96
CA VAL A 69 -3.75 -12.24 32.23
C VAL A 69 -4.56 -12.40 30.92
N PHE A 70 -4.18 -11.72 29.85
CA PHE A 70 -4.85 -11.87 28.55
C PHE A 70 -4.62 -13.25 27.91
N LEU A 71 -3.45 -13.85 28.10
CA LEU A 71 -3.20 -15.24 27.69
C LEU A 71 -4.10 -16.22 28.42
N GLY A 72 -4.32 -16.03 29.73
CA GLY A 72 -5.19 -16.88 30.55
C GLY A 72 -6.65 -16.93 30.07
N VAL A 73 -7.13 -15.89 29.39
CA VAL A 73 -8.47 -15.85 28.77
C VAL A 73 -8.45 -16.13 27.26
N GLY A 74 -7.32 -16.57 26.72
CA GLY A 74 -7.16 -16.93 25.29
C GLY A 74 -7.00 -15.74 24.34
N ASN A 75 -6.86 -14.51 24.83
CA ASN A 75 -6.75 -13.31 23.99
C ASN A 75 -5.29 -13.00 23.61
N ARG A 76 -4.79 -13.75 22.62
CA ARG A 76 -3.41 -13.63 22.11
C ARG A 76 -3.08 -12.28 21.49
N VAL A 77 -4.07 -11.59 20.92
CA VAL A 77 -3.88 -10.27 20.28
C VAL A 77 -3.51 -9.22 21.33
N CYS A 78 -4.24 -9.18 22.44
CA CYS A 78 -3.96 -8.24 23.52
C CYS A 78 -2.64 -8.59 24.23
N ALA A 79 -2.39 -9.89 24.47
CA ALA A 79 -1.13 -10.34 25.04
C ALA A 79 0.08 -9.94 24.18
N ALA A 80 0.02 -10.15 22.86
CA ALA A 80 1.09 -9.75 21.94
C ALA A 80 1.35 -8.24 21.97
N ARG A 81 0.28 -7.45 22.05
CA ARG A 81 0.39 -5.99 22.14
C ARG A 81 1.10 -5.55 23.42
N LEU A 82 0.73 -6.10 24.57
CA LEU A 82 1.35 -5.78 25.85
C LEU A 82 2.81 -6.25 25.92
N PHE A 83 3.13 -7.41 25.35
CA PHE A 83 4.50 -7.87 25.19
C PHE A 83 5.35 -6.88 24.39
N SER A 84 4.85 -6.42 23.22
CA SER A 84 5.56 -5.41 22.42
C SER A 84 5.72 -4.08 23.17
N LEU A 85 4.73 -3.68 23.99
CA LEU A 85 4.83 -2.48 24.83
C LEU A 85 5.86 -2.65 25.95
N ALA A 86 6.00 -3.83 26.54
CA ALA A 86 7.03 -4.11 27.55
C ALA A 86 8.43 -3.92 26.97
N ARG A 87 8.70 -4.49 25.79
CA ARG A 87 9.97 -4.31 25.07
C ARG A 87 10.19 -2.88 24.57
N GLU A 88 9.12 -2.15 24.29
CA GLU A 88 9.21 -0.72 23.94
C GLU A 88 9.57 0.13 25.15
N ALA A 89 9.01 -0.15 26.32
CA ALA A 89 9.34 0.55 27.56
C ALA A 89 10.84 0.44 27.88
N GLU A 90 11.43 -0.75 27.74
CA GLU A 90 12.89 -0.94 27.90
C GLU A 90 13.71 -0.01 27.00
N ARG A 91 13.30 0.12 25.73
CA ARG A 91 14.00 0.98 24.76
C ARG A 91 13.80 2.46 25.06
N VAL A 92 12.56 2.88 25.32
CA VAL A 92 12.21 4.29 25.56
C VAL A 92 12.84 4.82 26.84
N HIS A 93 12.92 3.99 27.88
CA HIS A 93 13.46 4.38 29.18
C HIS A 93 14.93 3.95 29.39
N GLY A 94 15.56 3.30 28.41
CA GLY A 94 16.95 2.87 28.50
C GLY A 94 17.22 1.90 29.65
N LEU A 95 16.29 0.99 29.91
CA LEU A 95 16.36 0.07 31.05
C LEU A 95 17.42 -1.02 30.80
N VAL A 96 18.11 -1.42 31.88
CA VAL A 96 19.02 -2.56 31.85
C VAL A 96 18.20 -3.84 31.69
N VAL A 97 18.52 -4.64 30.67
CA VAL A 97 17.83 -5.89 30.37
C VAL A 97 18.66 -7.05 30.93
N ASP A 98 18.04 -7.86 31.77
CA ASP A 98 18.55 -9.17 32.16
C ASP A 98 18.30 -10.15 31.00
N GLU A 99 19.37 -10.52 30.28
CA GLU A 99 19.29 -11.34 29.07
C GLU A 99 18.81 -12.77 29.33
N GLU A 100 19.08 -13.33 30.51
CA GLU A 100 18.62 -14.68 30.88
C GLU A 100 17.10 -14.66 31.10
N ARG A 101 16.61 -13.69 31.88
CA ARG A 101 15.18 -13.46 32.07
C ARG A 101 14.48 -13.10 30.75
N ASP A 102 15.04 -12.19 29.95
CA ASP A 102 14.43 -11.76 28.68
C ASP A 102 14.28 -12.94 27.73
N ARG A 103 15.26 -13.86 27.67
CA ARG A 103 15.16 -15.11 26.92
C ARG A 103 14.00 -15.98 27.42
N GLU A 104 13.87 -16.20 28.74
CA GLU A 104 12.76 -16.98 29.31
C GLU A 104 11.40 -16.37 28.98
N VAL A 105 11.28 -15.04 29.11
CA VAL A 105 10.07 -14.28 28.76
C VAL A 105 9.74 -14.42 27.27
N PHE A 106 10.71 -14.22 26.39
CA PHE A 106 10.52 -14.39 24.96
C PHE A 106 10.06 -15.79 24.61
N LEU A 107 10.63 -16.82 25.24
CA LEU A 107 10.24 -18.20 25.00
C LEU A 107 8.81 -18.46 25.49
N GLU A 108 8.46 -18.05 26.72
CA GLU A 108 7.11 -18.17 27.29
C GLU A 108 6.05 -17.58 26.33
N PHE A 109 6.20 -16.31 25.98
CA PHE A 109 5.22 -15.61 25.15
C PHE A 109 5.22 -16.11 23.70
N ALA A 110 6.36 -16.55 23.18
CA ALA A 110 6.41 -17.17 21.88
C ALA A 110 5.61 -18.48 21.82
N LEU A 111 5.79 -19.36 22.82
CA LEU A 111 5.06 -20.64 22.90
C LEU A 111 3.56 -20.42 23.14
N ALA A 112 3.19 -19.33 23.81
CA ALA A 112 1.80 -18.90 23.95
C ALA A 112 1.19 -18.28 22.68
N GLY A 113 1.99 -18.07 21.62
CA GLY A 113 1.56 -17.47 20.35
C GLY A 113 1.39 -15.95 20.40
N ALA A 114 2.02 -15.28 21.38
CA ALA A 114 2.00 -13.83 21.57
C ALA A 114 3.25 -13.11 21.02
N VAL A 115 4.20 -13.82 20.39
CA VAL A 115 5.38 -13.22 19.75
C VAL A 115 5.38 -13.52 18.25
N GLY A 116 5.24 -12.46 17.44
CA GLY A 116 5.26 -12.54 15.97
C GLY A 116 6.66 -12.40 15.37
N ALA A 117 6.78 -12.68 14.06
CA ALA A 117 8.05 -12.58 13.32
C ALA A 117 8.69 -11.17 13.38
N GLY A 118 7.87 -10.11 13.39
CA GLY A 118 8.37 -8.73 13.49
C GLY A 118 9.08 -8.43 14.81
N GLU A 119 8.60 -9.01 15.92
CA GLU A 119 9.23 -8.86 17.24
C GLU A 119 10.52 -9.68 17.33
N MET A 120 10.54 -10.90 16.77
CA MET A 120 11.77 -11.70 16.66
C MET A 120 12.86 -10.98 15.86
N GLY A 121 12.47 -10.34 14.74
CA GLY A 121 13.40 -9.55 13.95
C GLY A 121 13.90 -8.31 14.70
N ARG A 122 13.10 -7.72 15.60
CA ARG A 122 13.55 -6.62 16.47
C ARG A 122 14.56 -7.12 17.51
N LEU A 123 14.28 -8.24 18.18
CA LEU A 123 15.23 -8.87 19.10
C LEU A 123 16.58 -9.15 18.43
N ALA A 124 16.57 -9.75 17.22
CA ALA A 124 17.79 -10.00 16.46
C ALA A 124 18.64 -8.74 16.21
N ARG A 125 18.00 -7.57 16.05
CA ARG A 125 18.69 -6.30 15.83
C ARG A 125 19.17 -5.64 17.12
N SER A 126 18.56 -5.94 18.28
CA SER A 126 18.97 -5.36 19.55
C SER A 126 20.11 -6.11 20.22
N LEU A 127 20.20 -7.43 20.03
CA LEU A 127 21.20 -8.28 20.69
C LEU A 127 22.68 -7.83 20.50
N PRO A 128 23.12 -7.37 19.31
CA PRO A 128 24.50 -6.88 19.14
C PRO A 128 24.86 -5.66 20.00
N GLY A 129 23.86 -4.91 20.49
CA GLY A 129 24.07 -3.80 21.41
C GLY A 129 24.06 -4.18 22.89
N ARG A 130 23.81 -5.46 23.21
CA ARG A 130 23.60 -5.96 24.58
C ARG A 130 24.55 -7.09 24.99
N ALA A 131 25.07 -7.85 24.04
CA ALA A 131 26.00 -8.95 24.26
C ALA A 131 27.13 -8.92 23.23
N THR A 132 28.19 -9.71 23.44
CA THR A 132 29.21 -9.87 22.39
C THR A 132 28.58 -10.50 21.14
N PRO A 133 29.12 -10.24 19.94
CA PRO A 133 28.54 -10.77 18.71
C PRO A 133 28.37 -12.31 18.69
N GLY A 134 29.30 -13.04 19.30
CA GLY A 134 29.21 -14.50 19.44
C GLY A 134 28.09 -14.94 20.39
N GLU A 135 27.98 -14.30 21.56
CA GLU A 135 26.91 -14.58 22.53
C GLU A 135 25.53 -14.23 21.96
N ALA A 136 25.41 -13.09 21.26
CA ALA A 136 24.19 -12.66 20.58
C ALA A 136 23.72 -13.69 19.53
N LEU A 137 24.65 -14.22 18.74
CA LEU A 137 24.37 -15.27 17.77
C LEU A 137 23.87 -16.55 18.44
N GLU A 138 24.58 -17.05 19.45
CA GLU A 138 24.24 -18.30 20.14
C GLU A 138 22.93 -18.19 20.92
N ALA A 139 22.68 -17.05 21.58
CA ALA A 139 21.43 -16.77 22.27
C ALA A 139 20.24 -16.77 21.30
N PHE A 140 20.36 -16.10 20.14
CA PHE A 140 19.29 -16.03 19.16
C PHE A 140 19.04 -17.37 18.45
N LEU A 141 20.10 -18.11 18.15
CA LEU A 141 20.01 -19.46 17.59
C LEU A 141 19.31 -20.41 18.58
N GLY A 142 19.77 -20.43 19.84
CA GLY A 142 19.20 -21.25 20.91
C GLY A 142 17.71 -20.99 21.12
N LEU A 143 17.32 -19.71 21.26
CA LEU A 143 15.92 -19.32 21.42
C LEU A 143 15.03 -19.82 20.26
N ASN A 144 15.51 -19.73 19.01
CA ASN A 144 14.71 -20.19 17.88
C ASN A 144 14.61 -21.72 17.81
N VAL A 145 15.67 -22.45 18.17
CA VAL A 145 15.61 -23.92 18.29
C VAL A 145 14.61 -24.32 19.39
N GLU A 146 14.64 -23.67 20.54
CA GLU A 146 13.72 -23.93 21.65
C GLU A 146 12.27 -23.61 21.30
N ARG A 147 12.01 -22.47 20.63
CA ARG A 147 10.67 -22.12 20.14
C ARG A 147 10.12 -23.16 19.18
N VAL A 148 10.95 -23.63 18.24
CA VAL A 148 10.52 -24.65 17.28
C VAL A 148 10.31 -26.00 17.94
N ARG A 149 11.17 -26.37 18.89
CA ARG A 149 11.01 -27.57 19.71
C ARG A 149 9.73 -27.54 20.53
N GLY A 150 9.36 -26.38 21.06
CA GLY A 150 8.10 -26.15 21.76
C GLY A 150 6.86 -26.03 20.85
N GLY A 151 7.00 -26.28 19.54
CA GLY A 151 5.86 -26.40 18.64
C GLY A 151 5.56 -25.17 17.79
N MET A 152 6.41 -24.14 17.78
CA MET A 152 6.24 -22.99 16.88
C MET A 152 6.91 -23.26 15.51
N PRO A 153 6.32 -22.86 14.38
CA PRO A 153 7.04 -22.98 13.11
C PRO A 153 8.18 -21.95 13.03
N PRO A 154 9.28 -22.26 12.31
CA PRO A 154 10.25 -21.26 11.89
C PRO A 154 9.56 -20.12 11.14
N TYR A 155 10.02 -18.88 11.33
CA TYR A 155 9.47 -17.73 10.63
C TYR A 155 10.29 -17.39 9.37
N ALA A 156 9.66 -16.71 8.41
CA ALA A 156 10.20 -16.57 7.04
C ALA A 156 11.58 -15.91 6.97
N SER A 157 11.86 -14.89 7.79
CA SER A 157 13.12 -14.14 7.77
C SER A 157 14.19 -14.67 8.73
N LEU A 158 13.99 -15.83 9.37
CA LEU A 158 14.92 -16.37 10.37
C LEU A 158 16.35 -16.55 9.82
N GLY A 159 16.47 -17.09 8.61
CA GLY A 159 17.78 -17.27 7.97
C GLY A 159 18.52 -15.95 7.71
N ALA A 160 17.79 -14.89 7.34
CA ALA A 160 18.37 -13.56 7.12
C ALA A 160 18.78 -12.89 8.45
N ASP A 161 18.00 -13.08 9.51
CA ASP A 161 18.31 -12.55 10.84
C ASP A 161 19.56 -13.21 11.43
N LEU A 162 19.65 -14.54 11.37
CA LEU A 162 20.83 -15.30 11.78
C LEU A 162 22.04 -15.01 10.91
N GLY A 163 21.87 -14.81 9.60
CA GLY A 163 22.96 -14.44 8.70
C GLY A 163 23.62 -13.12 9.09
N ARG A 164 22.84 -12.12 9.52
CA ARG A 164 23.40 -10.84 10.00
C ARG A 164 24.17 -11.00 11.32
N LEU A 165 23.66 -11.80 12.25
CA LEU A 165 24.36 -12.10 13.50
C LEU A 165 25.65 -12.90 13.26
N ALA A 166 25.63 -13.84 12.32
CA ALA A 166 26.80 -14.62 11.91
C ALA A 166 27.91 -13.71 11.36
N VAL A 167 27.56 -12.78 10.45
CA VAL A 167 28.50 -11.79 9.91
C VAL A 167 29.08 -10.92 11.02
N ALA A 168 28.25 -10.45 11.97
CA ALA A 168 28.72 -9.66 13.11
C ALA A 168 29.68 -10.44 14.02
N ALA A 169 29.47 -11.76 14.16
CA ALA A 169 30.31 -12.65 14.95
C ALA A 169 31.57 -13.14 14.23
N GLY A 170 31.77 -12.78 12.95
CA GLY A 170 32.88 -13.30 12.14
C GLY A 170 32.77 -14.80 11.83
N VAL A 171 31.57 -15.38 11.91
CA VAL A 171 31.29 -16.79 11.61
C VAL A 171 30.68 -16.91 10.23
N ASP A 172 31.06 -17.94 9.47
CA ASP A 172 30.45 -18.21 8.16
C ASP A 172 28.93 -18.41 8.29
N PRO A 173 28.10 -17.59 7.60
CA PRO A 173 26.65 -17.75 7.61
C PRO A 173 26.20 -19.14 7.14
N GLY A 174 26.92 -19.77 6.20
CA GLY A 174 26.63 -21.12 5.72
C GLY A 174 26.68 -22.17 6.83
N GLN A 175 27.74 -22.13 7.65
CA GLN A 175 27.88 -23.00 8.83
C GLN A 175 26.75 -22.79 9.85
N VAL A 176 26.36 -21.54 10.13
CA VAL A 176 25.26 -21.23 11.04
C VAL A 176 23.92 -21.77 10.50
N GLN A 177 23.67 -21.63 9.20
CA GLN A 177 22.48 -22.20 8.57
C GLN A 177 22.47 -23.73 8.65
N ALA A 178 23.61 -24.39 8.42
CA ALA A 178 23.70 -25.85 8.53
C ALA A 178 23.43 -26.33 9.97
N ARG A 179 23.96 -25.63 10.98
CA ARG A 179 23.67 -25.89 12.41
C ARG A 179 22.18 -25.73 12.73
N LEU A 180 21.56 -24.64 12.27
CA LEU A 180 20.13 -24.41 12.42
C LEU A 180 19.31 -25.55 11.80
N LEU A 181 19.54 -25.88 10.53
CA LEU A 181 18.79 -26.91 9.82
C LEU A 181 18.95 -28.28 10.46
N THR A 182 20.15 -28.62 10.92
CA THR A 182 20.41 -29.87 11.65
C THR A 182 19.58 -29.97 12.93
N ALA A 183 19.41 -28.85 13.65
CA ALA A 183 18.58 -28.80 14.84
C ALA A 183 17.06 -28.81 14.54
N LEU A 184 16.65 -28.23 13.41
CA LEU A 184 15.23 -28.04 13.08
C LEU A 184 14.60 -29.20 12.29
N LEU A 185 15.33 -29.88 11.41
CA LEU A 185 14.78 -30.96 10.57
C LEU A 185 14.13 -32.11 11.38
N PRO A 186 14.64 -32.52 12.57
CA PRO A 186 13.98 -33.53 13.38
C PRO A 186 12.65 -33.09 14.02
N LEU A 187 12.36 -31.79 14.04
CA LEU A 187 11.23 -31.22 14.80
C LEU A 187 9.96 -31.16 13.93
N PRO A 188 8.83 -31.73 14.36
CA PRO A 188 7.59 -31.76 13.56
C PRO A 188 7.06 -30.37 13.17
N ALA A 189 7.27 -29.36 14.04
CA ALA A 189 6.82 -27.99 13.79
C ALA A 189 7.50 -27.34 12.57
N THR A 190 8.68 -27.84 12.17
CA THR A 190 9.41 -27.40 10.97
C THR A 190 8.61 -27.64 9.70
N SER A 191 7.75 -28.68 9.65
CA SER A 191 6.87 -28.95 8.49
C SER A 191 5.93 -27.78 8.17
N ARG A 192 5.62 -26.92 9.15
CA ARG A 192 4.75 -25.75 9.00
C ARG A 192 5.52 -24.45 8.68
N ALA A 193 6.83 -24.53 8.44
CA ALA A 193 7.61 -23.37 8.05
C ALA A 193 7.09 -22.77 6.72
N PRO A 194 7.05 -21.43 6.59
CA PRO A 194 6.57 -20.76 5.39
C PRO A 194 7.53 -20.95 4.21
N ALA A 195 7.05 -20.80 2.97
CA ALA A 195 7.86 -20.98 1.76
C ALA A 195 9.12 -20.09 1.71
N GLY A 196 9.08 -18.89 2.32
CA GLY A 196 10.25 -18.02 2.44
C GLY A 196 11.41 -18.67 3.19
N PHE A 197 11.13 -19.41 4.27
CA PHE A 197 12.16 -20.12 5.04
C PHE A 197 12.86 -21.18 4.19
N TRP A 198 12.08 -22.00 3.48
CA TRP A 198 12.61 -23.08 2.64
C TRP A 198 13.47 -22.56 1.48
N ARG A 199 13.03 -21.48 0.81
CA ARG A 199 13.78 -20.84 -0.27
C ARG A 199 15.12 -20.30 0.22
N THR A 200 15.12 -19.56 1.33
CA THR A 200 16.36 -19.01 1.93
C THR A 200 17.40 -20.08 2.26
N HIS A 201 16.96 -21.31 2.57
CA HIS A 201 17.84 -22.40 2.98
C HIS A 201 18.05 -23.47 1.91
N HIS A 202 17.56 -23.28 0.68
CA HIS A 202 17.56 -24.30 -0.37
C HIS A 202 18.96 -24.84 -0.70
N GLN A 203 19.94 -23.95 -0.93
CA GLN A 203 21.31 -24.35 -1.25
C GLN A 203 21.97 -25.12 -0.09
N THR A 204 21.82 -24.64 1.14
CA THR A 204 22.38 -25.29 2.34
C THR A 204 21.72 -26.65 2.59
N LEU A 205 20.40 -26.78 2.39
CA LEU A 205 19.69 -28.06 2.46
C LEU A 205 20.16 -29.04 1.38
N THR A 206 20.43 -28.56 0.17
CA THR A 206 20.95 -29.40 -0.92
C THR A 206 22.30 -29.98 -0.51
N THR A 207 23.25 -29.14 -0.10
CA THR A 207 24.56 -29.59 0.38
C THR A 207 24.45 -30.53 1.58
N LEU A 208 23.63 -30.20 2.58
CA LEU A 208 23.45 -31.01 3.80
C LEU A 208 22.83 -32.38 3.50
N THR A 209 21.84 -32.44 2.62
CA THR A 209 21.21 -33.71 2.25
C THR A 209 22.08 -34.55 1.33
N HIS A 210 23.02 -33.97 0.59
CA HIS A 210 24.04 -34.73 -0.15
C HIS A 210 25.05 -35.39 0.79
N THR A 211 25.49 -34.69 1.84
CA THR A 211 26.55 -35.16 2.76
C THR A 211 26.03 -35.92 3.99
N ASN A 212 24.75 -35.76 4.37
CA ASN A 212 24.15 -36.38 5.55
C ASN A 212 22.87 -37.18 5.18
N PRO A 213 22.95 -38.54 5.13
CA PRO A 213 21.80 -39.39 4.83
C PRO A 213 20.64 -39.30 5.83
N GLN A 214 20.89 -38.90 7.08
CA GLN A 214 19.84 -38.69 8.09
C GLN A 214 19.06 -37.41 7.78
N ALA A 215 19.74 -36.31 7.41
CA ALA A 215 19.10 -35.07 7.02
C ALA A 215 18.20 -35.24 5.78
N ARG A 216 18.64 -36.07 4.81
CA ARG A 216 17.83 -36.43 3.63
C ARG A 216 16.53 -37.12 4.02
N ARG A 217 16.61 -38.17 4.86
CA ARG A 217 15.42 -38.90 5.36
C ARG A 217 14.45 -37.98 6.11
N LEU A 218 14.95 -37.15 7.02
CA LEU A 218 14.13 -36.21 7.78
C LEU A 218 13.44 -35.19 6.87
N LEU A 219 14.14 -34.66 5.86
CA LEU A 219 13.53 -33.74 4.90
C LEU A 219 12.44 -34.44 4.06
N GLU A 220 12.68 -35.68 3.63
CA GLU A 220 11.69 -36.49 2.90
C GLU A 220 10.44 -36.76 3.74
N ASP A 221 10.60 -37.05 5.03
CA ASP A 221 9.49 -37.24 5.96
C ASP A 221 8.69 -35.94 6.17
N LEU A 222 9.38 -34.80 6.30
CA LEU A 222 8.74 -33.49 6.34
C LEU A 222 7.97 -33.19 5.05
N ILE A 223 8.56 -33.45 3.87
CA ILE A 223 7.90 -33.29 2.57
C ILE A 223 6.67 -34.20 2.46
N ARG A 224 6.73 -35.42 3.00
CA ARG A 224 5.59 -36.35 3.02
C ARG A 224 4.45 -35.80 3.88
N SER A 225 4.78 -35.23 5.04
CA SER A 225 3.78 -34.61 5.93
C SER A 225 3.21 -33.29 5.39
N ASN A 226 3.99 -32.54 4.61
CA ASN A 226 3.54 -31.31 3.96
C ASN A 226 4.13 -31.17 2.54
N PRO A 227 3.42 -31.64 1.50
CA PRO A 227 3.88 -31.60 0.12
C PRO A 227 4.17 -30.20 -0.43
N ARG A 228 3.69 -29.13 0.24
CA ARG A 228 3.98 -27.74 -0.16
C ARG A 228 5.47 -27.38 0.01
N ILE A 229 6.20 -28.09 0.87
CA ILE A 229 7.66 -27.91 1.03
C ILE A 229 8.38 -28.18 -0.29
N ARG A 230 7.98 -29.23 -1.02
CA ARG A 230 8.57 -29.57 -2.32
C ARG A 230 8.37 -28.45 -3.36
N ARG A 231 7.22 -27.78 -3.33
CA ARG A 231 6.96 -26.62 -4.21
C ARG A 231 7.83 -25.43 -3.82
N ALA A 232 7.92 -25.12 -2.53
CA ALA A 232 8.75 -24.02 -2.03
C ALA A 232 10.24 -24.22 -2.36
N LEU A 233 10.74 -25.46 -2.36
CA LEU A 233 12.11 -25.79 -2.79
C LEU A 233 12.29 -25.78 -4.31
N ALA A 234 11.21 -25.86 -5.10
CA ALA A 234 11.26 -25.78 -6.56
C ALA A 234 11.18 -24.34 -7.10
N ASP A 235 10.75 -23.38 -6.27
CA ASP A 235 10.47 -21.97 -6.63
C ASP A 235 11.68 -21.01 -6.40
N ASP A 236 12.91 -21.49 -6.27
CA ASP A 236 14.14 -20.66 -6.15
C ASP A 236 14.98 -20.72 -7.45
N PRO A 237 15.29 -19.58 -8.11
CA PRO A 237 16.11 -19.54 -9.32
C PRO A 237 17.60 -19.47 -8.95
N GLY A 238 18.17 -20.59 -8.51
CA GLY A 238 19.63 -20.80 -8.41
C GLY A 238 20.13 -21.67 -9.58
N PRO A 239 21.41 -21.57 -9.99
CA PRO A 239 21.90 -22.22 -11.20
C PRO A 239 21.71 -23.73 -11.08
N GLY A 240 21.04 -24.31 -12.08
CA GLY A 240 20.70 -25.72 -12.09
C GLY A 240 21.94 -26.61 -11.90
N PRO A 241 21.75 -27.84 -11.38
CA PRO A 241 22.85 -28.77 -11.21
C PRO A 241 23.52 -29.01 -12.57
N ARG A 242 24.80 -28.63 -12.68
CA ARG A 242 25.65 -29.05 -13.79
C ARG A 242 25.73 -30.57 -13.73
N ALA A 243 24.99 -31.25 -14.62
CA ALA A 243 25.22 -32.64 -14.90
C ALA A 243 26.65 -32.76 -15.46
N GLN A 244 27.56 -33.33 -14.67
CA GLN A 244 28.86 -33.75 -15.16
C GLN A 244 28.62 -34.84 -16.20
N ALA A 245 28.71 -34.48 -17.47
CA ALA A 245 28.81 -35.43 -18.56
C ALA A 245 30.19 -36.10 -18.48
N ALA A 246 30.19 -37.43 -18.46
CA ALA A 246 31.41 -38.23 -18.56
C ALA A 246 32.13 -37.96 -19.90
N PRO A 247 33.48 -37.97 -19.94
CA PRO A 247 34.21 -37.69 -21.16
C PRO A 247 34.21 -38.92 -22.08
N GLY A 248 33.68 -38.75 -23.30
CA GLY A 248 33.89 -39.64 -24.44
C GLY A 248 34.80 -38.96 -25.48
N PRO A 249 35.62 -39.73 -26.24
CA PRO A 249 36.86 -39.22 -26.81
C PRO A 249 36.68 -38.50 -28.16
N THR A 250 37.50 -37.46 -28.33
CA THR A 250 38.09 -36.93 -29.58
C THR A 250 37.21 -36.75 -30.81
N GLY A 251 37.09 -35.50 -31.29
CA GLY A 251 36.82 -35.24 -32.70
C GLY A 251 36.19 -33.89 -33.03
N GLN A 252 37.05 -32.89 -33.31
CA GLN A 252 36.81 -31.69 -34.13
C GLN A 252 35.74 -30.66 -33.69
N ALA A 253 36.24 -29.45 -33.42
CA ALA A 253 35.48 -28.28 -32.99
C ALA A 253 34.70 -27.63 -34.15
N ALA A 254 33.38 -27.58 -34.01
CA ALA A 254 32.54 -26.56 -34.64
C ALA A 254 32.36 -25.38 -33.66
N PRO A 255 32.22 -24.11 -34.11
CA PRO A 255 32.08 -22.97 -33.22
C PRO A 255 30.79 -23.07 -32.41
N ALA A 256 30.89 -22.95 -31.09
CA ALA A 256 29.76 -23.07 -30.17
C ALA A 256 28.77 -21.90 -30.31
N PRO A 257 27.44 -22.14 -30.36
CA PRO A 257 26.45 -21.08 -30.24
C PRO A 257 26.45 -20.53 -28.79
N SER A 258 26.29 -19.22 -28.65
CA SER A 258 26.31 -18.51 -27.36
C SER A 258 25.30 -19.07 -26.35
N SER A 259 25.75 -19.33 -25.13
CA SER A 259 25.04 -20.01 -24.03
C SER A 259 24.01 -19.16 -23.26
N VAL A 260 23.40 -18.13 -23.89
CA VAL A 260 22.48 -17.21 -23.20
C VAL A 260 21.03 -17.60 -23.51
N GLU A 261 20.25 -17.89 -22.47
CA GLU A 261 18.82 -18.20 -22.60
C GLU A 261 17.97 -16.92 -22.77
N PRO A 262 16.82 -17.00 -23.46
CA PRO A 262 15.83 -15.92 -23.54
C PRO A 262 15.41 -15.39 -22.15
N ASP A 263 15.27 -14.08 -22.04
CA ASP A 263 14.73 -13.42 -20.84
C ASP A 263 13.75 -12.29 -21.19
N ALA A 264 12.57 -12.32 -20.57
CA ALA A 264 11.51 -11.33 -20.72
C ALA A 264 11.40 -10.38 -19.52
N PHE A 265 12.36 -10.40 -18.59
CA PHE A 265 12.35 -9.60 -17.37
C PHE A 265 12.05 -8.11 -17.64
N VAL A 266 12.64 -7.54 -18.69
CA VAL A 266 12.50 -6.12 -19.03
C VAL A 266 11.07 -5.69 -19.42
N VAL A 267 10.20 -6.63 -19.79
CA VAL A 267 8.78 -6.39 -20.11
C VAL A 267 7.82 -7.04 -19.11
N SER A 268 8.33 -7.56 -17.99
CA SER A 268 7.54 -8.29 -16.99
C SER A 268 6.39 -7.48 -16.38
N TRP A 269 6.54 -6.16 -16.32
CA TRP A 269 5.54 -5.21 -15.82
C TRP A 269 4.27 -5.11 -16.61
N ALA A 270 4.31 -5.45 -17.91
CA ALA A 270 3.12 -5.39 -18.73
C ALA A 270 2.06 -6.37 -18.21
N GLN A 271 2.47 -7.35 -17.38
CA GLN A 271 1.61 -8.43 -16.90
C GLN A 271 1.95 -8.89 -15.47
N PRO A 272 1.68 -8.04 -14.46
CA PRO A 272 2.14 -8.23 -13.08
C PRO A 272 1.55 -9.45 -12.35
N ARG A 273 0.61 -10.17 -12.98
CA ARG A 273 -0.05 -11.36 -12.40
C ARG A 273 0.37 -12.68 -13.06
N ALA A 274 1.21 -12.67 -14.10
CA ALA A 274 1.61 -13.88 -14.82
C ALA A 274 2.59 -14.74 -13.99
N GLY A 275 2.49 -16.07 -14.07
CA GLY A 275 3.44 -16.99 -13.43
C GLY A 275 4.83 -16.87 -14.05
N SER A 276 5.87 -17.03 -13.22
CA SER A 276 7.26 -16.59 -13.41
C SER A 276 8.17 -17.52 -14.20
N ARG A 277 7.66 -18.40 -15.06
CA ARG A 277 8.52 -19.20 -15.94
C ARG A 277 8.76 -18.45 -17.24
N THR A 278 10.01 -18.01 -17.43
CA THR A 278 10.51 -17.55 -18.73
C THR A 278 10.63 -18.76 -19.67
N PRO A 279 10.07 -18.70 -20.88
CA PRO A 279 10.20 -19.79 -21.84
C PRO A 279 11.65 -19.91 -22.33
N THR A 280 12.12 -21.15 -22.45
CA THR A 280 13.45 -21.42 -23.03
C THR A 280 13.43 -21.20 -24.53
N ARG A 281 14.60 -21.10 -25.16
CA ARG A 281 14.69 -21.05 -26.64
C ARG A 281 13.99 -22.25 -27.30
N ALA A 282 14.09 -23.43 -26.68
CA ALA A 282 13.41 -24.64 -27.17
C ALA A 282 11.88 -24.52 -27.10
N ASP A 283 11.34 -23.93 -26.02
CA ASP A 283 9.90 -23.69 -25.86
C ASP A 283 9.39 -22.75 -26.98
N ILE A 284 10.14 -21.69 -27.30
CA ILE A 284 9.79 -20.71 -28.35
C ILE A 284 9.80 -21.36 -29.75
N LEU A 285 10.84 -22.12 -30.08
CA LEU A 285 10.91 -22.82 -31.36
C LEU A 285 9.81 -23.89 -31.50
N ALA A 286 9.41 -24.54 -30.39
CA ALA A 286 8.29 -25.47 -30.38
C ALA A 286 6.95 -24.77 -30.65
N LEU A 287 6.75 -23.56 -30.12
CA LEU A 287 5.59 -22.73 -30.45
C LEU A 287 5.59 -22.38 -31.95
N GLY A 288 6.72 -21.90 -32.49
CA GLY A 288 6.85 -21.58 -33.92
C GLY A 288 6.47 -22.76 -34.82
N ARG A 289 7.03 -23.95 -34.55
CA ARG A 289 6.67 -25.19 -35.25
C ARG A 289 5.17 -25.49 -35.17
N THR A 290 4.58 -25.38 -33.98
CA THR A 290 3.14 -25.62 -33.76
C THR A 290 2.27 -24.66 -34.57
N MET A 291 2.63 -23.37 -34.59
CA MET A 291 1.92 -22.34 -35.36
C MET A 291 2.06 -22.52 -36.87
N HIS A 292 3.18 -23.09 -37.32
CA HIS A 292 3.40 -23.48 -38.72
C HIS A 292 2.91 -24.91 -39.06
N GLY A 293 2.07 -25.51 -38.21
CA GLY A 293 1.35 -26.74 -38.51
C GLY A 293 2.05 -28.05 -38.11
N GLN A 294 3.19 -27.98 -37.41
CA GLN A 294 3.92 -29.16 -36.90
C GLN A 294 3.56 -29.41 -35.41
N PRO A 295 2.81 -30.48 -35.09
CA PRO A 295 2.37 -30.74 -33.72
C PRO A 295 3.57 -30.98 -32.80
N THR A 296 3.81 -30.07 -31.85
CA THR A 296 4.90 -30.19 -30.88
C THR A 296 4.33 -30.05 -29.46
N PRO A 297 4.70 -30.91 -28.49
CA PRO A 297 4.29 -30.73 -27.10
C PRO A 297 4.73 -29.36 -26.58
N MET A 298 3.79 -28.55 -26.08
CA MET A 298 4.07 -27.17 -25.69
C MET A 298 4.01 -26.99 -24.17
N GLY A 299 5.06 -26.35 -23.63
CA GLY A 299 5.12 -25.89 -22.25
C GLY A 299 4.26 -24.65 -21.99
N TYR A 300 4.36 -24.12 -20.77
CA TYR A 300 3.82 -22.79 -20.46
C TYR A 300 4.72 -21.73 -21.11
N MET A 301 4.19 -20.98 -22.08
CA MET A 301 4.92 -19.90 -22.76
C MET A 301 4.98 -18.61 -21.95
N GLY A 302 4.09 -18.47 -20.95
CA GLY A 302 3.90 -17.23 -20.22
C GLY A 302 3.30 -16.13 -21.10
N LYS A 303 2.55 -15.22 -20.49
CA LYS A 303 1.98 -14.12 -21.25
C LYS A 303 3.05 -13.07 -21.67
N LEU A 304 4.26 -13.10 -21.10
CA LEU A 304 5.33 -12.11 -21.36
C LEU A 304 5.86 -12.15 -22.80
N VAL A 305 5.76 -13.30 -23.46
CA VAL A 305 6.02 -13.44 -24.90
C VAL A 305 5.09 -12.56 -25.73
N LEU A 306 3.92 -12.20 -25.21
CA LEU A 306 2.94 -11.44 -25.97
C LEU A 306 3.44 -10.05 -26.37
N VAL A 307 4.03 -9.31 -25.41
CA VAL A 307 4.60 -7.99 -25.70
C VAL A 307 5.80 -8.14 -26.63
N ALA A 308 6.68 -9.11 -26.38
CA ALA A 308 7.87 -9.32 -27.21
C ALA A 308 7.53 -9.71 -28.67
N VAL A 309 6.41 -10.42 -28.90
CA VAL A 309 5.98 -10.84 -30.24
C VAL A 309 5.20 -9.75 -30.98
N THR A 310 4.36 -9.00 -30.27
CA THR A 310 3.52 -7.96 -30.89
C THR A 310 4.21 -6.59 -30.94
N HIS A 311 5.07 -6.29 -29.99
CA HIS A 311 5.78 -5.02 -29.82
C HIS A 311 7.27 -5.29 -29.53
N PRO A 312 8.03 -5.90 -30.46
CA PRO A 312 9.45 -6.21 -30.27
C PRO A 312 10.28 -4.96 -29.98
N GLU A 313 9.87 -3.79 -30.48
CA GLU A 313 10.49 -2.50 -30.19
C GLU A 313 10.35 -2.05 -28.72
N VAL A 314 9.28 -2.47 -28.03
CA VAL A 314 9.10 -2.19 -26.60
C VAL A 314 10.08 -3.01 -25.77
N LEU A 315 10.36 -4.26 -26.18
CA LEU A 315 11.39 -5.10 -25.56
C LEU A 315 12.77 -4.44 -25.69
N LEU A 316 13.11 -3.96 -26.89
CA LEU A 316 14.34 -3.21 -27.15
C LEU A 316 14.42 -1.93 -26.32
N ALA A 317 13.37 -1.12 -26.31
CA ALA A 317 13.33 0.14 -25.57
C ALA A 317 13.57 -0.06 -24.07
N CYS A 318 12.91 -1.07 -23.47
CA CYS A 318 13.11 -1.40 -22.06
C CYS A 318 14.54 -1.91 -21.79
N ALA A 319 15.16 -2.65 -22.72
CA ALA A 319 16.55 -3.09 -22.60
C ALA A 319 17.57 -1.95 -22.79
N ALA A 320 17.21 -0.89 -23.52
CA ALA A 320 18.05 0.26 -23.82
C ALA A 320 17.98 1.39 -22.77
N MET A 321 17.25 1.22 -21.67
CA MET A 321 17.08 2.31 -20.68
C MET A 321 18.38 2.66 -19.92
N PRO A 322 18.72 3.95 -19.74
CA PRO A 322 20.07 4.39 -19.34
C PRO A 322 20.55 3.87 -17.98
N SER A 323 19.67 3.78 -16.99
CA SER A 323 20.09 3.48 -15.63
C SER A 323 20.33 1.99 -15.34
N HIS A 324 20.02 1.12 -16.31
CA HIS A 324 20.37 -0.30 -16.29
C HIS A 324 21.86 -0.55 -16.53
N CYS A 325 22.59 0.43 -17.05
CA CYS A 325 24.00 0.29 -17.39
C CYS A 325 24.96 1.03 -16.46
N ALA A 326 24.44 1.54 -15.33
CA ALA A 326 25.29 2.11 -14.26
C ALA A 326 25.97 1.05 -13.37
N ALA A 327 25.83 -0.25 -13.68
CA ALA A 327 26.66 -1.30 -13.10
C ALA A 327 28.07 -1.23 -13.73
N VAL A 328 29.07 -0.96 -12.88
CA VAL A 328 30.53 -1.12 -13.07
C VAL A 328 31.02 -1.22 -14.54
N PRO A 329 31.85 -0.27 -15.03
CA PRO A 329 32.47 -0.37 -16.36
C PRO A 329 33.07 -1.77 -16.62
N GLY A 330 32.54 -2.47 -17.63
CA GLY A 330 32.98 -3.82 -18.01
C GLY A 330 32.04 -4.97 -17.63
N GLN A 331 31.03 -4.76 -16.77
CA GLN A 331 29.98 -5.76 -16.50
C GLN A 331 28.67 -5.37 -17.16
N ARG A 332 28.39 -5.92 -18.35
CA ARG A 332 27.06 -5.79 -18.96
C ARG A 332 26.07 -6.72 -18.28
N PRO A 333 24.93 -6.22 -17.80
CA PRO A 333 23.95 -7.05 -17.13
C PRO A 333 23.41 -8.16 -18.01
N ASP A 334 23.11 -9.32 -17.42
CA ASP A 334 22.64 -10.52 -18.15
C ASP A 334 21.29 -10.29 -18.87
N TRP A 335 20.46 -9.36 -18.40
CA TRP A 335 19.12 -9.13 -18.97
C TRP A 335 19.12 -8.51 -20.38
N VAL A 336 20.11 -7.69 -20.76
CA VAL A 336 20.17 -7.14 -22.14
C VAL A 336 20.47 -8.26 -23.14
N ARG A 337 21.39 -9.16 -22.76
CA ARG A 337 21.68 -10.36 -23.56
C ARG A 337 20.47 -11.31 -23.57
N GLY A 338 19.78 -11.46 -22.46
CA GLY A 338 18.55 -12.27 -22.38
C GLY A 338 17.41 -11.72 -23.23
N ALA A 339 17.18 -10.39 -23.25
CA ALA A 339 16.19 -9.75 -24.10
C ALA A 339 16.53 -9.89 -25.59
N ALA A 340 17.81 -9.72 -25.96
CA ALA A 340 18.28 -9.97 -27.32
C ALA A 340 18.11 -11.46 -27.72
N ALA A 341 18.42 -12.40 -26.82
CA ALA A 341 18.23 -13.83 -27.05
C ALA A 341 16.74 -14.20 -27.20
N LEU A 342 15.86 -13.54 -26.46
CA LEU A 342 14.40 -13.67 -26.60
C LEU A 342 13.95 -13.19 -27.97
N HIS A 343 14.32 -11.97 -28.38
CA HIS A 343 13.97 -11.44 -29.70
C HIS A 343 14.47 -12.37 -30.82
N ALA A 344 15.74 -12.78 -30.75
CA ALA A 344 16.31 -13.71 -31.73
C ALA A 344 15.54 -15.03 -31.81
N ALA A 345 15.20 -15.64 -30.67
CA ALA A 345 14.40 -16.87 -30.65
C ALA A 345 13.00 -16.68 -31.27
N LEU A 346 12.34 -15.54 -31.04
CA LEU A 346 11.03 -15.23 -31.61
C LEU A 346 11.10 -14.97 -33.13
N ALA A 347 12.16 -14.30 -33.58
CA ALA A 347 12.43 -14.08 -35.00
C ALA A 347 12.73 -15.41 -35.72
N ASP A 348 13.61 -16.24 -35.16
CA ASP A 348 13.96 -17.57 -35.69
C ASP A 348 12.73 -18.50 -35.76
N ALA A 349 11.79 -18.34 -34.82
CA ALA A 349 10.55 -19.11 -34.77
C ALA A 349 9.47 -18.58 -35.73
N GLY A 350 9.71 -17.48 -36.46
CA GLY A 350 8.74 -16.88 -37.39
C GLY A 350 7.54 -16.20 -36.70
N LEU A 351 7.68 -15.82 -35.43
CA LEU A 351 6.55 -15.32 -34.62
C LEU A 351 6.37 -13.80 -34.70
N VAL A 352 7.45 -13.06 -34.95
CA VAL A 352 7.43 -11.59 -35.08
C VAL A 352 7.05 -11.23 -36.51
N THR A 353 5.77 -10.90 -36.73
CA THR A 353 5.27 -10.51 -38.05
C THR A 353 4.38 -9.26 -37.96
N PRO A 354 4.24 -8.48 -39.05
CA PRO A 354 3.34 -7.31 -39.07
C PRO A 354 1.85 -7.66 -38.88
N ARG A 355 1.50 -8.94 -38.96
CA ARG A 355 0.12 -9.43 -38.82
C ARG A 355 -0.09 -10.20 -37.52
N THR A 356 0.91 -10.28 -36.65
CA THR A 356 0.75 -11.05 -35.42
C THR A 356 -0.23 -10.35 -34.49
N THR A 357 -1.31 -11.03 -34.11
CA THR A 357 -2.35 -10.52 -33.24
C THR A 357 -2.62 -11.52 -32.12
N ALA A 358 -2.97 -11.02 -30.95
CA ALA A 358 -3.47 -11.84 -29.87
C ALA A 358 -4.86 -11.46 -29.43
N TYR A 359 -5.59 -12.49 -29.01
CA TYR A 359 -6.93 -12.37 -28.48
C TYR A 359 -7.13 -13.36 -27.34
N SER A 360 -8.22 -13.21 -26.62
CA SER A 360 -8.62 -14.11 -25.54
C SER A 360 -10.08 -14.46 -25.60
N PHE A 361 -10.46 -15.54 -24.94
CA PHE A 361 -11.85 -15.90 -24.66
C PHE A 361 -11.92 -16.59 -23.30
N THR A 362 -13.11 -16.61 -22.70
CA THR A 362 -13.33 -17.19 -21.37
C THR A 362 -14.35 -18.32 -21.40
N PHE A 363 -14.14 -19.33 -20.55
CA PHE A 363 -15.12 -20.40 -20.35
C PHE A 363 -15.25 -20.78 -18.86
N PRO A 364 -16.42 -21.31 -18.42
CA PRO A 364 -16.64 -21.70 -17.03
C PRO A 364 -15.66 -22.77 -16.54
N ARG A 365 -15.29 -22.73 -15.26
CA ARG A 365 -14.42 -23.75 -14.67
C ARG A 365 -15.02 -25.16 -14.80
N GLY A 366 -14.17 -26.15 -15.14
CA GLY A 366 -14.58 -27.56 -15.27
C GLY A 366 -15.07 -27.98 -16.66
N ALA A 367 -15.20 -27.05 -17.61
CA ALA A 367 -15.57 -27.31 -19.00
C ALA A 367 -14.39 -27.02 -19.94
N GLU A 368 -13.18 -27.46 -19.61
CA GLU A 368 -11.90 -27.10 -20.27
C GLU A 368 -11.73 -27.80 -21.63
N PRO A 369 -12.12 -27.19 -22.77
CA PRO A 369 -12.14 -27.89 -24.06
C PRO A 369 -10.79 -27.72 -24.80
N TYR A 370 -9.97 -26.76 -24.37
CA TYR A 370 -8.82 -26.26 -25.12
C TYR A 370 -7.59 -26.27 -24.23
N ALA A 371 -6.61 -27.10 -24.59
CA ALA A 371 -5.30 -27.14 -23.96
C ALA A 371 -4.34 -26.18 -24.69
N ARG A 372 -3.19 -25.88 -24.05
CA ARG A 372 -2.09 -25.18 -24.73
C ARG A 372 -1.64 -25.96 -25.97
N GLY A 373 -1.39 -25.25 -27.06
CA GLY A 373 -1.04 -25.82 -28.37
C GLY A 373 -2.25 -26.20 -29.22
N THR A 374 -3.47 -26.09 -28.68
CA THR A 374 -4.69 -26.31 -29.47
C THR A 374 -4.85 -25.19 -30.49
N ARG A 375 -5.03 -25.56 -31.76
CA ARG A 375 -5.46 -24.63 -32.80
C ARG A 375 -6.96 -24.35 -32.64
N VAL A 376 -7.30 -23.07 -32.63
CA VAL A 376 -8.67 -22.57 -32.43
C VAL A 376 -8.98 -21.52 -33.49
N GLY A 377 -10.26 -21.39 -33.84
CA GLY A 377 -10.72 -20.51 -34.92
C GLY A 377 -11.29 -21.30 -36.11
N ASP A 378 -11.55 -20.60 -37.21
CA ASP A 378 -12.04 -21.16 -38.48
C ASP A 378 -10.95 -21.15 -39.56
N ASP A 379 -11.30 -21.55 -40.78
CA ASP A 379 -10.39 -21.62 -41.93
C ASP A 379 -9.79 -20.25 -42.33
N GLN A 380 -10.34 -19.14 -41.82
CA GLN A 380 -9.93 -17.76 -42.13
C GLN A 380 -9.24 -17.06 -40.94
N ALA A 381 -9.45 -17.54 -39.71
CA ALA A 381 -9.00 -16.90 -38.47
C ALA A 381 -8.48 -17.90 -37.43
N THR A 382 -7.47 -18.67 -37.83
CA THR A 382 -6.84 -19.70 -37.02
C THR A 382 -5.73 -19.14 -36.12
N GLY A 383 -5.76 -19.47 -34.83
CA GLY A 383 -4.73 -19.14 -33.86
C GLY A 383 -4.39 -20.32 -32.95
N THR A 384 -3.31 -20.21 -32.18
CA THR A 384 -2.87 -21.25 -31.24
C THR A 384 -3.02 -20.77 -29.81
N VAL A 385 -3.65 -21.59 -28.95
CA VAL A 385 -3.78 -21.32 -27.51
C VAL A 385 -2.40 -21.39 -26.86
N ILE A 386 -1.86 -20.26 -26.40
CA ILE A 386 -0.51 -20.17 -25.80
C ILE A 386 -0.53 -20.16 -24.27
N ASP A 387 -1.65 -19.75 -23.66
CA ASP A 387 -1.82 -19.71 -22.21
C ASP A 387 -3.27 -20.00 -21.80
N THR A 388 -3.43 -20.66 -20.65
CA THR A 388 -4.72 -21.01 -20.04
C THR A 388 -4.63 -20.73 -18.54
N ARG A 389 -5.45 -19.80 -18.03
CA ARG A 389 -5.36 -19.34 -16.64
C ARG A 389 -6.71 -19.32 -15.94
N LEU A 390 -6.77 -19.92 -14.75
CA LEU A 390 -7.91 -19.74 -13.85
C LEU A 390 -7.99 -18.29 -13.34
N SER A 391 -9.18 -17.71 -13.42
CA SER A 391 -9.53 -16.39 -12.94
C SER A 391 -10.82 -16.46 -12.12
N ARG A 392 -10.97 -15.49 -11.21
CA ARG A 392 -12.16 -15.36 -10.37
C ARG A 392 -12.59 -13.90 -10.36
N ILE A 393 -13.87 -13.67 -10.63
CA ILE A 393 -14.52 -12.37 -10.38
C ILE A 393 -15.71 -12.67 -9.48
N ASN A 394 -15.76 -12.03 -8.31
CA ASN A 394 -16.73 -12.33 -7.25
C ASN A 394 -16.66 -13.82 -6.84
N GLN A 395 -17.80 -14.53 -6.90
CA GLN A 395 -17.90 -15.96 -6.62
C GLN A 395 -17.75 -16.83 -7.89
N ASP A 396 -17.69 -16.23 -9.07
CA ASP A 396 -17.61 -16.95 -10.35
C ASP A 396 -16.17 -17.24 -10.74
N GLU A 397 -15.91 -18.49 -11.11
CA GLU A 397 -14.62 -18.97 -11.57
C GLU A 397 -14.67 -19.36 -13.04
N PHE A 398 -13.73 -18.82 -13.81
CA PHE A 398 -13.63 -19.04 -15.24
C PHE A 398 -12.17 -19.15 -15.66
N THR A 399 -11.92 -19.87 -16.75
CA THR A 399 -10.60 -19.96 -17.35
C THR A 399 -10.50 -18.96 -18.50
N VAL A 400 -9.42 -18.20 -18.53
CA VAL A 400 -9.05 -17.29 -19.62
C VAL A 400 -8.06 -18.01 -20.53
N CYS A 401 -8.40 -18.16 -21.80
CA CYS A 401 -7.47 -18.62 -22.85
C CYS A 401 -6.88 -17.43 -23.57
N THR A 402 -5.56 -17.43 -23.78
CA THR A 402 -4.86 -16.45 -24.62
C THR A 402 -4.42 -17.15 -25.89
N VAL A 403 -4.74 -16.56 -27.04
CA VAL A 403 -4.48 -17.10 -28.37
C VAL A 403 -3.58 -16.17 -29.14
N LEU A 404 -2.59 -16.73 -29.83
CA LEU A 404 -1.73 -16.01 -30.77
C LEU A 404 -2.12 -16.41 -32.20
N SER A 405 -2.24 -15.43 -33.10
CA SER A 405 -2.55 -15.60 -34.52
C SER A 405 -1.50 -14.88 -35.36
N LEU A 406 -1.02 -15.50 -36.44
CA LEU A 406 -0.09 -14.89 -37.41
C LEU A 406 -0.81 -14.27 -38.61
N THR A 407 -2.13 -14.47 -38.73
CA THR A 407 -2.93 -14.02 -39.88
C THR A 407 -3.49 -12.60 -39.70
N GLY A 408 -3.46 -12.07 -38.48
CA GLY A 408 -4.06 -10.78 -38.11
C GLY A 408 -5.58 -10.82 -37.97
N THR A 409 -6.19 -11.98 -38.23
CA THR A 409 -7.64 -12.18 -38.12
C THR A 409 -8.00 -12.71 -36.73
N VAL A 410 -9.04 -12.13 -36.13
CA VAL A 410 -9.61 -12.54 -34.84
C VAL A 410 -11.05 -13.00 -35.10
N PRO A 411 -11.38 -14.28 -34.89
CA PRO A 411 -12.74 -14.76 -35.07
C PRO A 411 -13.65 -14.12 -34.02
N ALA A 412 -14.91 -13.84 -34.32
CA ALA A 412 -15.83 -13.23 -33.33
C ALA A 412 -16.06 -14.14 -32.11
N ARG A 413 -15.96 -15.47 -32.29
CA ARG A 413 -16.12 -16.49 -31.25
C ARG A 413 -15.19 -17.66 -31.50
N VAL A 414 -14.80 -18.36 -30.44
CA VAL A 414 -14.20 -19.70 -30.49
C VAL A 414 -15.19 -20.69 -29.90
N GLY A 415 -15.82 -21.51 -30.75
CA GLY A 415 -17.00 -22.29 -30.36
C GLY A 415 -18.11 -21.36 -29.84
N PRO A 416 -18.69 -21.60 -28.63
CA PRO A 416 -19.69 -20.71 -28.05
C PRO A 416 -19.09 -19.51 -27.30
N TYR A 417 -17.76 -19.33 -27.24
CA TYR A 417 -17.17 -18.31 -26.37
C TYR A 417 -16.81 -17.04 -27.17
N PRO A 418 -17.30 -15.84 -26.77
CA PRO A 418 -16.93 -14.59 -27.41
C PRO A 418 -15.44 -14.29 -27.19
N THR A 419 -14.80 -13.71 -28.21
CA THR A 419 -13.39 -13.31 -28.12
C THR A 419 -13.24 -11.83 -27.83
N THR A 420 -12.19 -11.50 -27.09
CA THR A 420 -11.72 -10.14 -26.83
C THR A 420 -10.34 -9.98 -27.44
N ARG A 421 -10.18 -9.03 -28.37
CA ARG A 421 -8.88 -8.64 -28.93
C ARG A 421 -8.00 -8.07 -27.81
N LEU A 422 -6.74 -8.50 -27.75
CA LEU A 422 -5.80 -8.09 -26.69
C LEU A 422 -4.74 -7.12 -27.20
N MET A 423 -3.99 -7.51 -28.23
CA MET A 423 -2.85 -6.74 -28.75
C MET A 423 -2.65 -7.07 -30.23
N ASP A 424 -2.28 -6.05 -31.00
CA ASP A 424 -1.88 -6.18 -32.40
C ASP A 424 -0.40 -5.91 -32.56
N SER A 425 0.16 -6.39 -33.67
CA SER A 425 1.53 -6.06 -34.05
C SER A 425 1.69 -4.55 -34.19
N SER A 426 2.79 -4.01 -33.66
CA SER A 426 3.25 -2.65 -33.89
C SER A 426 3.64 -2.39 -35.36
N GLY A 427 3.81 -3.44 -36.15
CA GLY A 427 4.29 -3.38 -37.53
C GLY A 427 5.82 -3.29 -37.64
N VAL A 428 6.55 -3.17 -36.53
CA VAL A 428 8.02 -3.09 -36.55
C VAL A 428 8.62 -4.44 -36.92
N GLY A 429 9.50 -4.45 -37.93
CA GLY A 429 10.11 -5.66 -38.47
C GLY A 429 11.15 -6.28 -37.54
N ALA A 430 11.25 -7.61 -37.57
CA ALA A 430 12.19 -8.37 -36.73
C ALA A 430 13.66 -8.01 -36.98
N ASP A 431 14.03 -7.78 -38.26
CA ASP A 431 15.42 -7.46 -38.65
C ASP A 431 15.87 -6.11 -38.09
N ALA A 432 15.02 -5.08 -38.17
CA ALA A 432 15.33 -3.75 -37.63
C ALA A 432 15.60 -3.80 -36.12
N VAL A 433 14.84 -4.62 -35.38
CA VAL A 433 15.05 -4.82 -33.94
C VAL A 433 16.30 -5.65 -33.65
N SER A 434 16.62 -6.65 -34.49
CA SER A 434 17.86 -7.44 -34.39
C SER A 434 19.10 -6.57 -34.61
N ASP A 435 19.07 -5.69 -35.61
CA ASP A 435 20.15 -4.73 -35.89
C ASP A 435 20.33 -3.76 -34.73
N ALA A 436 19.23 -3.25 -34.17
CA ALA A 436 19.26 -2.36 -33.02
C ALA A 436 19.79 -3.06 -31.75
N PHE A 437 19.39 -4.31 -31.47
CA PHE A 437 20.00 -5.10 -30.37
C PHE A 437 21.49 -5.33 -30.60
N THR A 438 21.92 -5.56 -31.84
CA THR A 438 23.34 -5.67 -32.18
C THR A 438 24.08 -4.38 -31.88
N HIS A 439 23.49 -3.22 -32.22
CA HIS A 439 24.04 -1.91 -31.86
C HIS A 439 24.10 -1.73 -30.33
N LEU A 440 23.01 -2.00 -29.61
CA LEU A 440 22.93 -1.87 -28.15
C LEU A 440 23.96 -2.77 -27.44
N LEU A 441 24.11 -4.01 -27.91
CA LEU A 441 25.14 -4.94 -27.45
C LEU A 441 26.55 -4.54 -27.88
N ARG A 442 26.76 -3.58 -28.77
CA ARG A 442 28.11 -3.08 -29.10
C ARG A 442 28.43 -1.79 -28.37
N GLN A 443 27.54 -0.82 -28.42
CA GLN A 443 27.75 0.55 -27.97
C GLN A 443 27.22 0.82 -26.55
N GLY A 444 26.30 0.00 -26.04
CA GLY A 444 25.57 0.29 -24.81
C GLY A 444 24.36 1.20 -25.06
N PRO A 445 23.58 1.52 -24.01
CA PRO A 445 22.41 2.38 -24.14
C PRO A 445 22.82 3.84 -24.42
N PRO A 446 21.92 4.64 -25.01
CA PRO A 446 22.14 6.06 -25.18
C PRO A 446 22.27 6.77 -23.81
N PRO A 447 22.99 7.91 -23.76
CA PRO A 447 23.13 8.69 -22.53
C PRO A 447 21.78 9.27 -22.09
N TRP A 448 21.64 9.46 -20.77
CA TRP A 448 20.47 10.11 -20.17
C TRP A 448 20.35 11.57 -20.63
N ASP A 449 19.16 11.97 -21.09
CA ASP A 449 18.83 13.34 -21.48
C ASP A 449 17.57 13.84 -20.73
N PRO A 450 17.72 14.74 -19.74
CA PRO A 450 16.59 15.24 -18.96
C PRO A 450 15.58 16.04 -19.79
N ARG A 451 15.99 16.63 -20.91
CA ARG A 451 15.10 17.43 -21.78
C ARG A 451 13.97 16.60 -22.36
N ARG A 452 14.17 15.27 -22.51
CA ARG A 452 13.12 14.37 -22.98
C ARG A 452 12.05 14.10 -21.93
N ALA A 453 12.45 14.04 -20.66
CA ALA A 453 11.48 13.94 -19.58
C ALA A 453 10.66 15.23 -19.48
N GLU A 454 11.29 16.40 -19.67
CA GLU A 454 10.60 17.69 -19.73
C GLU A 454 9.61 17.75 -20.91
N ALA A 455 10.05 17.35 -22.11
CA ALA A 455 9.19 17.28 -23.29
C ALA A 455 8.02 16.31 -23.12
N LEU A 456 8.27 15.10 -22.58
CA LEU A 456 7.23 14.12 -22.30
C LEU A 456 6.24 14.65 -21.26
N ALA A 457 6.73 15.26 -20.17
CA ALA A 457 5.89 15.87 -19.14
C ALA A 457 5.01 16.99 -19.72
N GLN A 458 5.59 17.87 -20.55
CA GLN A 458 4.85 18.94 -21.21
C GLN A 458 3.78 18.40 -22.16
N GLY A 459 4.10 17.39 -22.98
CA GLY A 459 3.17 16.81 -23.95
C GLY A 459 2.05 15.97 -23.32
N THR A 460 2.30 15.38 -22.16
CA THR A 460 1.35 14.50 -21.46
C THR A 460 0.54 15.19 -20.36
N GLY A 461 1.07 16.27 -19.79
CA GLY A 461 0.60 16.90 -18.56
C GLY A 461 1.04 16.19 -17.28
N TRP A 462 1.92 15.18 -17.39
CA TRP A 462 2.47 14.46 -16.23
C TRP A 462 3.46 15.33 -15.45
N SER A 463 3.78 14.91 -14.23
CA SER A 463 4.92 15.50 -13.54
C SER A 463 6.23 15.14 -14.25
N VAL A 464 7.21 16.04 -14.17
CA VAL A 464 8.58 15.76 -14.64
C VAL A 464 9.16 14.53 -13.93
N ALA A 465 8.80 14.30 -12.66
CA ALA A 465 9.25 13.12 -11.92
C ALA A 465 8.72 11.81 -12.52
N ALA A 466 7.44 11.74 -12.92
CA ALA A 466 6.87 10.58 -13.61
C ALA A 466 7.54 10.33 -14.97
N ALA A 467 7.74 11.39 -15.76
CA ALA A 467 8.43 11.28 -17.03
C ALA A 467 9.90 10.83 -16.87
N GLN A 468 10.60 11.36 -15.86
CA GLN A 468 11.97 10.95 -15.53
C GLN A 468 12.02 9.47 -15.11
N LEU A 469 11.16 9.02 -14.20
CA LEU A 469 11.13 7.61 -13.79
C LEU A 469 10.82 6.68 -14.96
N LEU A 470 9.85 7.02 -15.82
CA LEU A 470 9.50 6.20 -16.98
C LEU A 470 10.64 6.08 -18.00
N LEU A 471 11.40 7.15 -18.25
CA LEU A 471 12.47 7.15 -19.26
C LEU A 471 13.82 6.62 -18.75
N THR A 472 13.99 6.50 -17.44
CA THR A 472 15.26 6.10 -16.82
C THR A 472 15.31 4.60 -16.55
N GLU A 473 14.21 4.00 -16.08
CA GLU A 473 14.24 2.67 -15.46
C GLU A 473 13.19 1.72 -16.01
N ILE A 474 13.53 0.41 -16.06
CA ILE A 474 12.65 -0.62 -16.59
C ILE A 474 11.32 -0.52 -15.85
N PRO A 475 10.19 -0.43 -16.58
CA PRO A 475 8.89 -0.40 -15.95
C PRO A 475 8.56 -1.72 -15.21
N ALA A 476 9.38 -2.78 -15.32
CA ALA A 476 9.30 -4.11 -14.67
C ALA A 476 9.08 -3.99 -13.16
N MET A 477 9.61 -2.92 -12.58
CA MET A 477 9.54 -2.65 -11.15
C MET A 477 8.34 -1.79 -10.74
N LEU A 478 7.56 -1.20 -11.67
CA LEU A 478 6.42 -0.28 -11.40
C LEU A 478 5.53 -0.74 -10.25
N TRP A 479 5.22 -2.03 -10.19
CA TRP A 479 4.28 -2.59 -9.22
C TRP A 479 4.88 -2.93 -7.86
N ASN A 480 6.21 -2.97 -7.74
CA ASN A 480 6.90 -3.35 -6.51
C ASN A 480 8.36 -2.86 -6.49
N TRP A 481 8.59 -1.54 -6.61
CA TRP A 481 9.93 -0.97 -6.53
C TRP A 481 10.56 -1.36 -5.18
N PRO A 482 11.70 -2.08 -5.17
CA PRO A 482 12.45 -2.25 -3.94
C PRO A 482 12.78 -0.86 -3.40
N ARG A 483 12.46 -0.59 -2.13
CA ARG A 483 12.65 0.74 -1.52
C ARG A 483 14.06 1.30 -1.73
N ALA A 484 15.08 0.43 -1.73
CA ALA A 484 16.46 0.79 -2.00
C ALA A 484 16.69 1.31 -3.43
N VAL A 485 16.03 0.71 -4.43
CA VAL A 485 16.14 1.12 -5.84
C VAL A 485 15.48 2.47 -6.06
N LEU A 486 14.26 2.66 -5.54
CA LEU A 486 13.56 3.95 -5.62
C LEU A 486 14.34 5.07 -4.92
N GLU A 487 14.94 4.78 -3.76
CA GLU A 487 15.76 5.76 -3.02
C GLU A 487 17.04 6.12 -3.77
N ASP A 488 17.66 5.15 -4.46
CA ASP A 488 18.83 5.41 -5.29
C ASP A 488 18.49 6.30 -6.49
N LEU A 489 17.43 5.97 -7.21
CA LEU A 489 16.95 6.75 -8.35
C LEU A 489 16.53 8.15 -7.97
N ARG A 490 15.83 8.28 -6.85
CA ARG A 490 15.48 9.57 -6.27
C ARG A 490 16.71 10.45 -6.10
N ARG A 491 17.83 9.90 -5.60
CA ARG A 491 19.09 10.65 -5.44
C ARG A 491 19.72 11.01 -6.79
N ARG A 492 19.77 10.06 -7.73
CA ARG A 492 20.34 10.28 -9.09
C ARG A 492 19.55 11.31 -9.91
N LEU A 493 18.24 11.37 -9.73
CA LEU A 493 17.33 12.26 -10.46
C LEU A 493 16.99 13.54 -9.68
N HIS A 494 17.62 13.75 -8.51
CA HIS A 494 17.39 14.92 -7.65
C HIS A 494 15.91 15.12 -7.24
N LEU A 495 15.18 14.01 -7.07
CA LEU A 495 13.77 14.02 -6.66
C LEU A 495 13.62 14.08 -5.13
N SER A 496 12.55 14.69 -4.63
CA SER A 496 12.14 14.53 -3.23
C SER A 496 11.49 13.16 -3.00
N ALA A 497 11.41 12.71 -1.73
CA ALA A 497 10.78 11.43 -1.40
C ALA A 497 9.31 11.38 -1.81
N ALA A 498 8.59 12.49 -1.64
CA ALA A 498 7.19 12.62 -2.05
C ALA A 498 7.02 12.58 -3.57
N GLN A 499 7.91 13.24 -4.32
CA GLN A 499 7.87 13.19 -5.80
C GLN A 499 8.15 11.79 -6.32
N ALA A 500 9.19 11.11 -5.82
CA ALA A 500 9.53 9.76 -6.26
C ALA A 500 8.42 8.74 -5.92
N GLN A 501 7.86 8.82 -4.71
CA GLN A 501 6.75 7.95 -4.30
C GLN A 501 5.48 8.25 -5.10
N GLY A 502 5.16 9.52 -5.32
CA GLY A 502 4.02 9.95 -6.13
C GLY A 502 4.12 9.48 -7.56
N ALA A 503 5.25 9.76 -8.22
CA ALA A 503 5.52 9.37 -9.59
C ALA A 503 5.49 7.84 -9.78
N SER A 504 6.14 7.10 -8.88
CA SER A 504 6.10 5.62 -8.91
C SER A 504 4.67 5.10 -8.74
N GLY A 505 3.90 5.67 -7.79
CA GLY A 505 2.50 5.29 -7.57
C GLY A 505 1.61 5.61 -8.77
N PHE A 506 1.83 6.75 -9.42
CA PHE A 506 1.09 7.15 -10.62
C PHE A 506 1.33 6.17 -11.77
N LEU A 507 2.61 5.90 -12.09
CA LEU A 507 2.97 4.96 -13.15
C LEU A 507 2.46 3.54 -12.85
N SER A 508 2.45 3.14 -11.57
CA SER A 508 1.86 1.89 -11.10
C SER A 508 0.33 1.95 -10.99
N HIS A 509 -0.38 2.87 -11.62
CA HIS A 509 -1.84 2.77 -11.76
C HIS A 509 -2.29 2.94 -13.21
N LEU A 510 -1.36 3.27 -14.12
CA LEU A 510 -1.58 3.27 -15.56
C LEU A 510 -1.97 1.89 -16.07
N ASP A 511 -2.80 1.88 -17.12
CA ASP A 511 -3.11 0.65 -17.82
C ASP A 511 -1.83 0.11 -18.49
N PRO A 512 -1.42 -1.15 -18.24
CA PRO A 512 -0.26 -1.73 -18.91
C PRO A 512 -0.34 -1.68 -20.43
N ALA A 513 -1.52 -1.83 -21.03
CA ALA A 513 -1.67 -1.75 -22.49
C ALA A 513 -1.43 -0.33 -23.02
N LEU A 514 -1.87 0.69 -22.27
CA LEU A 514 -1.60 2.09 -22.58
C LEU A 514 -0.09 2.38 -22.51
N LEU A 515 0.59 1.89 -21.47
CA LEU A 515 2.03 2.03 -21.32
C LEU A 515 2.81 1.32 -22.44
N VAL A 516 2.42 0.09 -22.82
CA VAL A 516 3.03 -0.62 -23.95
C VAL A 516 2.88 0.18 -25.24
N GLY A 517 1.67 0.68 -25.54
CA GLY A 517 1.44 1.49 -26.73
C GLY A 517 2.19 2.82 -26.72
N MET A 518 2.30 3.49 -25.57
CA MET A 518 3.11 4.71 -25.42
C MET A 518 4.58 4.43 -25.71
N ILE A 519 5.18 3.43 -25.06
CA ILE A 519 6.58 3.06 -25.27
C ILE A 519 6.80 2.61 -26.72
N GLY A 520 5.86 1.85 -27.29
CA GLY A 520 5.89 1.40 -28.68
C GLY A 520 5.90 2.56 -29.67
N ALA A 521 5.04 3.57 -29.46
CA ALA A 521 5.05 4.79 -30.27
C ALA A 521 6.40 5.53 -30.17
N GLY A 522 6.97 5.63 -28.97
CA GLY A 522 8.31 6.20 -28.76
C GLY A 522 9.46 5.35 -29.33
N ALA A 523 9.21 4.08 -29.63
CA ALA A 523 10.19 3.10 -30.07
C ALA A 523 9.99 2.63 -31.53
N ALA A 524 9.07 3.27 -32.27
CA ALA A 524 8.73 2.89 -33.64
C ALA A 524 9.93 2.90 -34.62
N ASP A 525 10.99 3.65 -34.28
CA ASP A 525 12.30 3.58 -34.93
C ASP A 525 13.34 2.93 -33.98
N PRO A 526 13.59 1.61 -34.11
CA PRO A 526 14.57 0.89 -33.29
C PRO A 526 16.00 1.47 -33.35
N ALA A 527 16.41 2.02 -34.50
CA ALA A 527 17.74 2.61 -34.67
C ALA A 527 17.87 3.90 -33.87
N ARG A 528 16.83 4.74 -33.88
CA ARG A 528 16.76 5.94 -33.03
C ARG A 528 16.76 5.59 -31.54
N VAL A 529 16.05 4.54 -31.13
CA VAL A 529 16.01 4.10 -29.72
C VAL A 529 17.40 3.85 -29.17
N VAL A 530 18.26 3.15 -29.92
CA VAL A 530 19.60 2.79 -29.43
C VAL A 530 20.64 3.88 -29.64
N ALA A 531 20.48 4.74 -30.65
CA ALA A 531 21.39 5.84 -30.91
C ALA A 531 21.10 7.07 -30.02
N GLN A 532 19.82 7.36 -29.81
CA GLN A 532 19.36 8.58 -29.16
C GLN A 532 18.52 8.25 -27.93
N GLY A 533 17.63 7.26 -27.98
CA GLY A 533 16.65 6.93 -26.92
C GLY A 533 15.21 7.10 -27.43
N LEU A 534 14.22 6.97 -26.55
CA LEU A 534 12.80 7.06 -26.88
C LEU A 534 12.39 8.42 -27.46
N ASP A 535 11.38 8.41 -28.33
CA ASP A 535 10.73 9.61 -28.87
C ASP A 535 9.62 10.10 -27.92
N ALA A 536 9.94 11.13 -27.14
CA ALA A 536 9.03 11.72 -26.16
C ALA A 536 7.78 12.37 -26.80
N GLU A 537 7.90 12.89 -28.03
CA GLU A 537 6.79 13.53 -28.73
C GLU A 537 5.79 12.47 -29.21
N ALA A 538 6.28 11.39 -29.84
CA ALA A 538 5.44 10.28 -30.25
C ALA A 538 4.74 9.59 -29.05
N MET A 539 5.45 9.44 -27.92
CA MET A 539 4.86 8.96 -26.66
C MET A 539 3.73 9.87 -26.18
N ALA A 540 3.94 11.19 -26.21
CA ALA A 540 2.95 12.18 -25.81
C ALA A 540 1.72 12.20 -26.74
N ASP A 541 1.93 12.05 -28.04
CA ASP A 541 0.85 11.92 -29.03
C ASP A 541 0.00 10.69 -28.78
N TYR A 542 0.64 9.54 -28.54
CA TYR A 542 -0.07 8.32 -28.21
C TYR A 542 -0.90 8.48 -26.93
N TRP A 543 -0.33 9.09 -25.88
CA TRP A 543 -1.07 9.40 -24.65
C TRP A 543 -2.29 10.29 -24.92
N ARG A 544 -2.12 11.39 -25.66
CA ARG A 544 -3.22 12.32 -25.97
C ARG A 544 -4.36 11.61 -26.72
N ALA A 545 -4.03 10.71 -27.64
CA ALA A 545 -5.00 9.95 -28.41
C ALA A 545 -5.71 8.84 -27.59
N HIS A 546 -5.03 8.22 -26.61
CA HIS A 546 -5.51 6.98 -25.97
C HIS A 546 -5.83 7.11 -24.47
N ARG A 547 -5.58 8.26 -23.84
CA ARG A 547 -5.86 8.47 -22.40
C ARG A 547 -7.35 8.49 -22.03
N ALA A 548 -8.27 8.49 -23.00
CA ALA A 548 -9.73 8.47 -22.87
C ALA A 548 -10.29 8.89 -21.48
N GLY A 549 -10.40 10.21 -21.24
CA GLY A 549 -11.03 10.76 -20.04
C GLY A 549 -10.15 10.83 -18.78
N TRP A 550 -8.88 10.39 -18.83
CA TRP A 550 -7.97 10.54 -17.71
C TRP A 550 -7.68 12.01 -17.39
N VAL A 551 -7.86 12.37 -16.11
CA VAL A 551 -7.41 13.63 -15.55
C VAL A 551 -6.09 13.40 -14.83
N VAL A 552 -5.07 14.19 -15.16
CA VAL A 552 -3.77 14.13 -14.48
C VAL A 552 -3.79 15.13 -13.32
N LEU A 553 -3.49 14.62 -12.13
CA LEU A 553 -3.35 15.42 -10.91
C LEU A 553 -1.88 15.44 -10.50
N PRO A 554 -1.42 16.46 -9.77
CA PRO A 554 -0.05 16.50 -9.27
C PRO A 554 0.29 15.25 -8.44
N ASP A 555 1.38 14.56 -8.80
CA ASP A 555 1.78 13.27 -8.22
C ASP A 555 2.02 13.32 -6.70
N VAL A 556 2.27 14.51 -6.14
CA VAL A 556 2.45 14.72 -4.69
C VAL A 556 1.15 14.54 -3.89
N LEU A 557 -0.01 14.61 -4.55
CA LEU A 557 -1.31 14.55 -3.88
C LEU A 557 -1.64 13.14 -3.36
N ALA A 558 -1.36 12.09 -4.12
CA ALA A 558 -1.68 10.73 -3.68
C ALA A 558 -0.89 10.28 -2.42
N PRO A 559 0.44 10.49 -2.34
CA PRO A 559 1.19 10.26 -1.10
C PRO A 559 0.69 11.11 0.06
N GLU A 560 0.31 12.38 -0.19
CA GLU A 560 -0.22 13.25 0.85
C GLU A 560 -1.57 12.74 1.38
N ALA A 561 -2.47 12.31 0.48
CA ALA A 561 -3.77 11.75 0.83
C ALA A 561 -3.64 10.52 1.76
N LEU A 562 -2.67 9.64 1.48
CA LEU A 562 -2.36 8.48 2.32
C LEU A 562 -1.95 8.89 3.75
N THR A 563 -1.26 10.03 3.91
CA THR A 563 -0.88 10.52 5.25
C THR A 563 -2.05 11.11 6.04
N VAL A 564 -3.10 11.56 5.35
CA VAL A 564 -4.25 12.27 5.95
C VAL A 564 -5.43 11.33 6.20
N MET A 565 -5.77 10.49 5.21
CA MET A 565 -6.95 9.62 5.21
C MET A 565 -6.61 8.15 5.50
N GLY A 566 -5.32 7.77 5.49
CA GLY A 566 -4.89 6.40 5.71
C GLY A 566 -5.02 5.51 4.46
N ARG A 567 -5.08 4.19 4.68
CA ARG A 567 -4.94 3.18 3.61
C ARG A 567 -5.99 3.37 2.50
N GLU A 568 -5.59 3.05 1.27
CA GLU A 568 -6.40 3.06 0.04
C GLU A 568 -6.77 4.46 -0.51
N ALA A 569 -6.40 5.55 0.18
CA ALA A 569 -6.67 6.91 -0.32
C ALA A 569 -5.97 7.22 -1.65
N ASP A 570 -4.76 6.71 -1.84
CA ASP A 570 -4.02 6.77 -3.10
C ASP A 570 -4.70 5.97 -4.20
N ILE A 571 -5.13 4.74 -3.90
CA ILE A 571 -5.86 3.86 -4.81
C ILE A 571 -7.15 4.55 -5.30
N ASP A 572 -7.89 5.18 -4.41
CA ASP A 572 -9.11 5.91 -4.77
C ASP A 572 -8.84 7.10 -5.68
N LEU A 573 -7.81 7.88 -5.40
CA LEU A 573 -7.44 9.02 -6.24
C LEU A 573 -7.06 8.55 -7.64
N TYR A 574 -6.26 7.50 -7.77
CA TYR A 574 -5.92 6.94 -9.07
C TYR A 574 -7.12 6.30 -9.77
N ALA A 575 -8.01 5.64 -9.04
CA ALA A 575 -9.24 5.09 -9.59
C ALA A 575 -10.16 6.21 -10.13
N LEU A 576 -10.28 7.31 -9.39
CA LEU A 576 -11.02 8.51 -9.78
C LEU A 576 -10.41 9.16 -11.03
N MET A 577 -9.09 9.33 -11.06
CA MET A 577 -8.38 9.87 -12.23
C MET A 577 -8.58 9.01 -13.49
N ARG A 578 -8.64 7.68 -13.33
CA ARG A 578 -8.75 6.72 -14.42
C ARG A 578 -10.17 6.54 -14.96
N ARG A 579 -11.17 6.48 -14.07
CA ARG A 579 -12.53 6.02 -14.41
C ARG A 579 -13.62 7.03 -14.06
N GLY A 580 -13.26 8.15 -13.44
CA GLY A 580 -14.22 9.03 -12.79
C GLY A 580 -14.92 8.32 -11.63
N VAL A 581 -16.08 8.86 -11.25
CA VAL A 581 -16.94 8.30 -10.22
C VAL A 581 -17.57 6.98 -10.69
N ASP A 582 -17.44 5.95 -9.85
CA ASP A 582 -18.11 4.66 -9.98
C ASP A 582 -18.82 4.26 -8.66
N GLN A 583 -19.44 3.08 -8.63
CA GLN A 583 -20.20 2.60 -7.45
C GLN A 583 -19.35 2.38 -6.18
N ARG A 584 -18.02 2.34 -6.31
CA ARG A 584 -17.05 2.14 -5.23
C ARG A 584 -16.42 3.45 -4.77
N THR A 585 -16.64 4.56 -5.47
CA THR A 585 -16.03 5.85 -5.13
C THR A 585 -16.48 6.32 -3.75
N ARG A 586 -15.50 6.73 -2.93
CA ARG A 586 -15.70 7.39 -1.63
C ARG A 586 -15.80 8.92 -1.81
N LEU A 587 -16.52 9.59 -0.91
CA LEU A 587 -16.70 11.05 -0.94
C LEU A 587 -15.42 11.79 -0.50
N GLU A 588 -14.72 11.22 0.47
CA GLU A 588 -13.62 11.88 1.18
C GLU A 588 -12.45 12.27 0.28
N PRO A 589 -11.99 11.43 -0.67
CA PRO A 589 -10.96 11.85 -1.64
C PRO A 589 -11.37 13.05 -2.48
N LEU A 590 -12.65 13.18 -2.86
CA LEU A 590 -13.15 14.31 -3.65
C LEU A 590 -13.17 15.60 -2.82
N LEU A 591 -13.67 15.54 -1.58
CA LEU A 591 -13.68 16.69 -0.66
C LEU A 591 -12.26 17.11 -0.28
N TRP A 592 -11.37 16.14 -0.06
CA TRP A 592 -9.97 16.40 0.20
C TRP A 592 -9.32 17.10 -0.99
N LEU A 593 -9.49 16.60 -2.23
CA LEU A 593 -9.00 17.27 -3.43
C LEU A 593 -9.56 18.69 -3.56
N ALA A 594 -10.84 18.90 -3.28
CA ALA A 594 -11.46 20.23 -3.36
C ALA A 594 -10.78 21.25 -2.43
N SER A 595 -10.29 20.78 -1.28
CA SER A 595 -9.52 21.62 -0.35
C SER A 595 -8.07 21.82 -0.76
N ARG A 596 -7.50 20.96 -1.63
CA ARG A 596 -6.07 20.95 -1.98
C ARG A 596 -5.76 21.62 -3.33
N LEU A 597 -6.67 21.56 -4.28
CA LEU A 597 -6.47 22.19 -5.59
C LEU A 597 -6.46 23.71 -5.46
N GLU A 598 -5.41 24.34 -5.99
CA GLU A 598 -5.34 25.79 -6.15
C GLU A 598 -6.51 26.31 -7.00
N ARG A 599 -6.94 27.54 -6.74
CA ARG A 599 -8.18 28.10 -7.31
C ARG A 599 -8.16 28.21 -8.83
N ASP A 600 -6.97 28.27 -9.43
CA ASP A 600 -6.70 28.30 -10.87
C ASP A 600 -6.44 26.91 -11.48
N HIS A 601 -6.49 25.84 -10.68
CA HIS A 601 -6.21 24.50 -11.17
C HIS A 601 -7.31 24.01 -12.15
N PRO A 602 -6.97 23.55 -13.37
CA PRO A 602 -7.94 23.22 -14.41
C PRO A 602 -8.85 22.04 -14.08
N ALA A 603 -8.47 21.19 -13.13
CA ALA A 603 -9.30 20.07 -12.67
C ALA A 603 -10.46 20.47 -11.72
N ARG A 604 -10.55 21.73 -11.26
CA ARG A 604 -11.61 22.13 -10.31
C ARG A 604 -13.03 22.00 -10.88
N PRO A 605 -13.35 22.45 -12.11
CA PRO A 605 -14.68 22.23 -12.70
C PRO A 605 -15.00 20.75 -12.89
N TRP A 606 -14.02 19.96 -13.35
CA TRP A 606 -14.18 18.50 -13.46
C TRP A 606 -14.50 17.86 -12.11
N LEU A 607 -13.82 18.28 -11.04
CA LEU A 607 -14.07 17.77 -9.69
C LEU A 607 -15.48 18.11 -9.19
N ALA A 608 -15.99 19.31 -9.52
CA ALA A 608 -17.37 19.70 -9.25
C ALA A 608 -18.36 18.75 -9.97
N ASP A 609 -18.09 18.43 -11.23
CA ASP A 609 -18.93 17.52 -12.01
C ASP A 609 -18.89 16.09 -11.44
N GLN A 610 -17.72 15.62 -10.98
CA GLN A 610 -17.61 14.33 -10.30
C GLN A 610 -18.45 14.29 -9.00
N LEU A 611 -18.41 15.34 -8.19
CA LEU A 611 -19.23 15.41 -6.97
C LEU A 611 -20.73 15.36 -7.28
N GLU A 612 -21.18 16.01 -8.36
CA GLU A 612 -22.58 15.95 -8.80
C GLU A 612 -22.98 14.57 -9.34
N VAL A 613 -22.10 13.92 -10.13
CA VAL A 613 -22.32 12.53 -10.59
C VAL A 613 -22.44 11.58 -9.40
N LEU A 614 -21.58 11.74 -8.38
CA LEU A 614 -21.65 10.95 -7.16
C LEU A 614 -22.97 11.21 -6.40
N LYS A 615 -23.37 12.48 -6.27
CA LYS A 615 -24.61 12.89 -5.61
C LYS A 615 -25.83 12.28 -6.29
N GLY A 616 -25.91 12.33 -7.62
CA GLY A 616 -26.98 11.72 -8.40
C GLY A 616 -27.03 10.19 -8.21
N SER A 617 -25.88 9.51 -8.40
CA SER A 617 -25.75 8.07 -8.23
C SER A 617 -26.17 7.59 -6.83
N TRP A 618 -25.75 8.30 -5.79
CA TRP A 618 -26.08 7.94 -4.40
C TRP A 618 -27.53 8.22 -4.03
N ARG A 619 -28.19 9.19 -4.68
CA ARG A 619 -29.60 9.51 -4.45
C ARG A 619 -30.53 8.39 -4.91
N GLU A 620 -30.20 7.75 -6.04
CA GLU A 620 -30.98 6.66 -6.64
C GLU A 620 -30.65 5.28 -6.02
N ARG A 621 -29.53 5.18 -5.32
CA ARG A 621 -29.05 3.93 -4.73
C ARG A 621 -29.85 3.54 -3.48
N SER A 622 -30.25 2.27 -3.41
CA SER A 622 -30.71 1.63 -2.17
C SER A 622 -29.52 1.06 -1.39
N TRP A 623 -29.49 1.29 -0.08
CA TRP A 623 -28.37 0.87 0.80
C TRP A 623 -28.83 -0.18 1.80
N GLN A 624 -28.01 -1.20 2.03
CA GLN A 624 -28.33 -2.29 2.96
C GLN A 624 -27.51 -2.19 4.25
N VAL A 625 -28.16 -1.87 5.36
CA VAL A 625 -27.55 -1.83 6.68
C VAL A 625 -27.86 -3.13 7.43
N ARG A 626 -26.83 -3.79 7.93
CA ARG A 626 -26.99 -4.97 8.79
C ARG A 626 -27.36 -4.52 10.19
N VAL A 627 -28.33 -5.19 10.80
CA VAL A 627 -28.79 -4.91 12.16
C VAL A 627 -28.72 -6.18 12.99
N ASP A 628 -27.97 -6.09 14.09
CA ASP A 628 -27.84 -7.17 15.08
C ASP A 628 -28.95 -7.13 16.13
N ASP A 629 -29.51 -5.94 16.41
CA ASP A 629 -30.60 -5.71 17.36
C ASP A 629 -31.82 -5.08 16.67
N GLY A 630 -32.81 -5.91 16.34
CA GLY A 630 -34.05 -5.45 15.73
C GLY A 630 -34.88 -4.51 16.61
N ALA A 631 -34.75 -4.57 17.94
CA ALA A 631 -35.45 -3.69 18.86
C ALA A 631 -34.83 -2.29 18.84
N GLN A 632 -33.50 -2.19 18.82
CA GLN A 632 -32.79 -0.93 18.60
C GLN A 632 -33.20 -0.31 17.27
N ALA A 633 -33.19 -1.07 16.17
CA ALA A 633 -33.62 -0.55 14.87
C ALA A 633 -35.07 -0.07 14.89
N CYS A 634 -35.99 -0.82 15.48
CA CYS A 634 -37.38 -0.37 15.63
C CYS A 634 -37.47 0.95 16.42
N ALA A 635 -36.72 1.07 17.52
CA ALA A 635 -36.68 2.30 18.32
C ALA A 635 -36.14 3.50 17.53
N VAL A 636 -35.05 3.33 16.77
CA VAL A 636 -34.50 4.42 15.93
C VAL A 636 -35.49 4.83 14.83
N LEU A 637 -36.23 3.88 14.27
CA LEU A 637 -37.22 4.13 13.21
C LEU A 637 -38.59 4.58 13.74
N GLY A 638 -38.82 4.57 15.05
CA GLY A 638 -40.13 4.87 15.65
C GLY A 638 -41.19 3.80 15.34
N LEU A 639 -40.77 2.56 15.10
CA LEU A 639 -41.64 1.42 14.83
C LEU A 639 -41.93 0.62 16.13
N PRO A 640 -43.14 0.07 16.29
CA PRO A 640 -43.45 -0.73 17.47
C PRO A 640 -42.65 -2.06 17.47
N PRO A 641 -42.08 -2.48 18.61
CA PRO A 641 -41.36 -3.74 18.72
C PRO A 641 -42.33 -4.92 18.52
N ARG A 642 -41.86 -6.02 17.90
CA ARG A 642 -42.68 -7.22 17.72
C ARG A 642 -42.68 -8.08 18.98
N ALA A 643 -43.82 -8.68 19.27
CA ALA A 643 -43.98 -9.62 20.39
C ALA A 643 -43.33 -10.99 20.14
N ASP A 644 -43.07 -11.34 18.87
CA ASP A 644 -42.59 -12.67 18.44
C ASP A 644 -41.06 -12.78 18.31
N GLY A 645 -40.32 -11.70 18.60
CA GLY A 645 -38.85 -11.67 18.57
C GLY A 645 -38.23 -11.77 17.17
N ARG A 646 -39.01 -11.74 16.08
CA ARG A 646 -38.50 -11.76 14.70
C ARG A 646 -38.05 -10.36 14.27
N VAL A 647 -37.03 -10.31 13.42
CA VAL A 647 -36.53 -9.06 12.81
C VAL A 647 -37.00 -9.00 11.35
N GLY A 648 -38.13 -8.32 11.11
CA GLY A 648 -38.65 -8.04 9.77
C GLY A 648 -40.15 -8.30 9.57
N ASP A 649 -40.73 -7.57 8.61
CA ASP A 649 -42.06 -7.76 7.98
C ASP A 649 -42.32 -6.79 6.80
N GLY A 650 -41.28 -6.11 6.29
CA GLY A 650 -41.43 -5.09 5.24
C GLY A 650 -41.97 -3.74 5.74
N ARG A 651 -42.09 -3.52 7.07
CA ARG A 651 -42.49 -2.21 7.61
C ARG A 651 -41.47 -1.13 7.26
N THR A 652 -42.00 0.03 6.91
CA THR A 652 -41.22 1.22 6.57
C THR A 652 -41.39 2.30 7.65
N GLY A 653 -40.28 2.90 8.06
CA GLY A 653 -40.22 4.11 8.90
C GLY A 653 -39.47 5.20 8.15
N GLY A 654 -40.20 6.12 7.52
CA GLY A 654 -39.60 7.16 6.68
C GLY A 654 -38.87 6.57 5.47
N ALA A 655 -37.57 6.85 5.35
CA ALA A 655 -36.70 6.37 4.27
C ALA A 655 -36.15 4.94 4.49
N TRP A 656 -36.55 4.28 5.57
CA TRP A 656 -36.00 2.98 5.98
C TRP A 656 -37.05 1.90 5.93
N THR A 657 -36.68 0.73 5.41
CA THR A 657 -37.54 -0.46 5.40
C THR A 657 -36.85 -1.62 6.09
N LEU A 658 -37.52 -2.26 7.04
CA LEU A 658 -37.00 -3.44 7.75
C LEU A 658 -37.38 -4.71 6.97
N THR A 659 -36.39 -5.42 6.44
CA THR A 659 -36.61 -6.64 5.64
C THR A 659 -36.57 -7.90 6.50
N ASP A 660 -37.32 -8.92 6.07
CA ASP A 660 -37.41 -10.23 6.73
C ASP A 660 -36.10 -11.04 6.62
N GLY A 661 -35.57 -11.51 7.77
CA GLY A 661 -34.38 -12.35 7.81
C GLY A 661 -34.00 -12.88 9.21
N ARG A 662 -33.12 -13.91 9.28
CA ARG A 662 -32.55 -14.41 10.56
C ARG A 662 -31.59 -13.41 11.23
N ALA A 663 -30.96 -12.55 10.43
CA ALA A 663 -30.30 -11.32 10.85
C ALA A 663 -31.08 -10.17 10.22
N GLY A 664 -31.44 -9.15 10.99
CA GLY A 664 -32.21 -8.02 10.46
C GLY A 664 -31.42 -7.24 9.43
N HIS A 665 -32.05 -6.89 8.32
CA HIS A 665 -31.48 -5.92 7.38
C HIS A 665 -32.42 -4.72 7.26
N LEU A 666 -31.83 -3.54 7.25
CA LEU A 666 -32.49 -2.30 6.93
C LEU A 666 -32.13 -1.91 5.50
N VAL A 667 -33.12 -1.55 4.71
CA VAL A 667 -32.93 -0.92 3.41
C VAL A 667 -33.17 0.57 3.59
N TRP A 668 -32.17 1.39 3.27
CA TRP A 668 -32.26 2.84 3.26
C TRP A 668 -32.38 3.36 1.83
N GLU A 669 -33.41 4.15 1.58
CA GLU A 669 -33.73 4.75 0.28
C GLU A 669 -33.65 6.29 0.38
N PRO A 670 -32.51 6.90 0.01
CA PRO A 670 -32.26 8.32 0.21
C PRO A 670 -33.27 9.23 -0.50
N ALA A 671 -33.82 8.77 -1.63
CA ALA A 671 -34.86 9.48 -2.37
C ALA A 671 -36.15 9.73 -1.56
N LYS A 672 -36.38 8.98 -0.48
CA LYS A 672 -37.55 9.12 0.41
C LYS A 672 -37.30 10.01 1.63
N VAL A 673 -36.09 10.55 1.80
CA VAL A 673 -35.75 11.40 2.95
C VAL A 673 -36.38 12.79 2.80
N THR A 674 -37.14 13.22 3.81
CA THR A 674 -37.78 14.54 3.87
C THR A 674 -37.12 15.50 4.86
N ASP A 675 -36.40 14.98 5.86
CA ASP A 675 -35.66 15.77 6.86
C ASP A 675 -34.28 15.15 7.08
N TRP A 676 -33.26 15.76 6.48
CA TRP A 676 -31.87 15.31 6.57
C TRP A 676 -31.25 15.47 7.97
N ARG A 677 -31.75 16.39 8.81
CA ARG A 677 -31.24 16.56 10.17
C ARG A 677 -31.71 15.41 11.05
N ALA A 678 -32.99 15.04 10.95
CA ALA A 678 -33.51 13.84 11.60
C ALA A 678 -32.78 12.59 11.08
N GLU A 679 -32.50 12.55 9.78
CA GLU A 679 -31.82 11.42 9.15
C GLU A 679 -30.38 11.22 9.64
N ALA A 680 -29.61 12.31 9.77
CA ALA A 680 -28.27 12.27 10.35
C ALA A 680 -28.29 11.76 11.80
N ALA A 681 -29.31 12.11 12.58
CA ALA A 681 -29.48 11.62 13.94
C ALA A 681 -29.82 10.12 13.98
N ARG A 682 -30.64 9.63 13.05
CA ARG A 682 -30.94 8.19 12.92
C ARG A 682 -29.71 7.37 12.56
N VAL A 683 -28.94 7.80 11.56
CA VAL A 683 -27.67 7.13 11.18
C VAL A 683 -26.72 7.06 12.37
N ALA A 684 -26.55 8.17 13.11
CA ALA A 684 -25.73 8.18 14.32
C ALA A 684 -26.26 7.25 15.43
N ALA A 685 -27.57 7.07 15.56
CA ALA A 685 -28.20 6.21 16.56
C ALA A 685 -28.10 4.71 16.23
N LEU A 686 -27.96 4.35 14.95
CA LEU A 686 -27.72 2.98 14.49
C LEU A 686 -26.28 2.50 14.79
N GLY A 687 -25.34 3.43 15.03
CA GLY A 687 -23.97 3.13 15.43
C GLY A 687 -23.09 2.57 14.31
N GLU A 688 -22.02 1.87 14.68
CA GLU A 688 -20.88 1.51 13.80
C GLU A 688 -21.28 0.82 12.49
N LEU A 689 -22.37 0.04 12.48
CA LEU A 689 -22.83 -0.68 11.29
C LEU A 689 -23.44 0.24 10.22
N ALA A 690 -23.79 1.47 10.58
CA ALA A 690 -24.34 2.49 9.69
C ALA A 690 -23.32 3.62 9.38
N ASP A 691 -22.11 3.59 9.92
CA ASP A 691 -21.11 4.68 9.77
C ASP A 691 -20.82 5.03 8.31
N TYR A 692 -20.84 4.02 7.42
CA TYR A 692 -20.61 4.22 5.99
C TYR A 692 -21.70 5.08 5.31
N LEU A 693 -22.83 5.32 5.97
CA LEU A 693 -23.90 6.21 5.50
C LEU A 693 -23.68 7.69 5.88
N HIS A 694 -22.69 8.01 6.72
CA HIS A 694 -22.37 9.40 7.05
C HIS A 694 -21.99 10.21 5.80
N ALA A 695 -21.14 9.67 4.93
CA ALA A 695 -20.75 10.32 3.68
C ALA A 695 -21.96 10.58 2.74
N PRO A 696 -22.82 9.58 2.43
CA PRO A 696 -24.07 9.82 1.72
C PRO A 696 -24.96 10.88 2.34
N VAL A 697 -25.17 10.86 3.66
CA VAL A 697 -25.99 11.88 4.35
C VAL A 697 -25.39 13.27 4.20
N VAL A 698 -24.07 13.42 4.32
CA VAL A 698 -23.37 14.70 4.13
C VAL A 698 -23.58 15.25 2.72
N LEU A 699 -23.35 14.42 1.69
CA LEU A 699 -23.46 14.86 0.29
C LEU A 699 -24.91 15.16 -0.11
N LEU A 700 -25.84 14.28 0.25
CA LEU A 700 -27.25 14.36 -0.19
C LEU A 700 -28.05 15.42 0.57
N SER A 701 -27.64 15.78 1.79
CA SER A 701 -28.25 16.89 2.56
C SER A 701 -27.91 18.28 2.04
N GLY A 702 -27.02 18.39 1.04
CA GLY A 702 -26.59 19.66 0.47
C GLY A 702 -25.53 20.40 1.29
N ARG A 703 -24.96 19.78 2.33
CA ARG A 703 -23.92 20.39 3.17
C ARG A 703 -22.64 20.77 2.41
N CYS A 704 -22.45 20.21 1.21
CA CYS A 704 -21.30 20.48 0.33
C CYS A 704 -21.65 21.33 -0.90
N ASP A 705 -22.89 21.83 -1.04
CA ASP A 705 -23.33 22.47 -2.30
C ASP A 705 -22.57 23.78 -2.57
N GLU A 706 -22.30 24.57 -1.53
CA GLU A 706 -21.46 25.77 -1.61
C GLU A 706 -20.03 25.45 -2.03
N LEU A 707 -19.48 24.32 -1.57
CA LEU A 707 -18.14 23.86 -1.96
C LEU A 707 -18.12 23.46 -3.44
N VAL A 708 -19.14 22.73 -3.89
CA VAL A 708 -19.29 22.33 -5.31
C VAL A 708 -19.46 23.57 -6.21
N ALA A 709 -20.18 24.59 -5.76
CA ALA A 709 -20.31 25.86 -6.46
C ALA A 709 -18.97 26.62 -6.55
N ASP A 710 -18.21 26.73 -5.45
CA ASP A 710 -16.90 27.42 -5.45
C ASP A 710 -15.87 26.73 -6.35
N LEU A 711 -15.94 25.42 -6.55
CA LEU A 711 -15.07 24.72 -7.51
C LEU A 711 -15.23 25.22 -8.95
N ARG A 712 -16.39 25.80 -9.30
CA ARG A 712 -16.64 26.39 -10.63
C ARG A 712 -16.29 27.88 -10.69
N VAL A 713 -15.98 28.51 -9.57
CA VAL A 713 -15.61 29.93 -9.51
C VAL A 713 -14.12 30.08 -9.81
N ALA A 714 -13.81 30.86 -10.84
CA ALA A 714 -12.43 31.19 -11.17
C ALA A 714 -11.76 31.98 -10.03
N GLY A 715 -10.48 31.72 -9.82
CA GLY A 715 -9.64 32.43 -8.86
C GLY A 715 -8.19 32.02 -9.04
N THR A 716 -7.29 32.53 -8.19
CA THR A 716 -5.86 32.21 -8.25
C THR A 716 -5.32 31.84 -6.87
N GLY A 717 -4.36 30.93 -6.83
CA GLY A 717 -3.62 30.58 -5.62
C GLY A 717 -4.34 29.61 -4.67
N ALA A 718 -3.68 29.31 -3.55
CA ALA A 718 -4.15 28.31 -2.58
C ALA A 718 -5.38 28.80 -1.81
N GLY A 719 -6.43 27.96 -1.73
CA GLY A 719 -7.63 28.29 -0.95
C GLY A 719 -7.37 28.48 0.55
N GLN A 720 -6.28 27.90 1.06
CA GLN A 720 -5.80 28.06 2.44
C GLN A 720 -5.19 29.42 2.71
N ASP A 721 -4.84 30.21 1.69
CA ASP A 721 -4.49 31.61 1.87
C ASP A 721 -5.77 32.46 1.90
N PRO A 722 -6.11 33.07 3.05
CA PRO A 722 -7.32 33.88 3.15
C PRO A 722 -7.28 35.13 2.25
N LEU A 723 -6.10 35.57 1.78
CA LEU A 723 -6.04 36.66 0.80
C LEU A 723 -6.53 36.20 -0.59
N ALA A 724 -6.35 34.92 -0.92
CA ALA A 724 -6.83 34.33 -2.17
C ALA A 724 -8.32 33.92 -2.09
N SER A 725 -8.77 33.40 -0.94
CA SER A 725 -10.13 32.87 -0.78
C SER A 725 -11.13 33.80 -0.10
N ALA A 726 -10.69 34.79 0.67
CA ALA A 726 -11.54 35.73 1.41
C ALA A 726 -10.85 37.08 1.67
N PRO A 727 -10.40 37.83 0.63
CA PRO A 727 -9.63 39.06 0.81
C PRO A 727 -10.36 40.13 1.63
N GLN A 728 -11.70 40.21 1.53
CA GLN A 728 -12.49 41.13 2.33
C GLN A 728 -12.44 40.79 3.83
N VAL A 729 -12.40 39.50 4.18
CA VAL A 729 -12.26 39.07 5.58
C VAL A 729 -10.87 39.43 6.12
N VAL A 730 -9.82 39.35 5.29
CA VAL A 730 -8.47 39.81 5.68
C VAL A 730 -8.46 41.32 5.96
N ALA A 731 -9.11 42.12 5.12
CA ALA A 731 -9.22 43.57 5.30
C ALA A 731 -9.98 43.90 6.59
N ASP A 732 -11.13 43.24 6.82
CA ASP A 732 -11.93 43.41 8.03
C ASP A 732 -11.17 43.05 9.30
N VAL A 733 -10.45 41.93 9.31
CA VAL A 733 -9.61 41.51 10.45
C VAL A 733 -8.48 42.51 10.69
N SER A 734 -7.83 42.97 9.62
CA SER A 734 -6.76 43.97 9.71
C SER A 734 -7.27 45.26 10.35
N ALA A 735 -8.42 45.76 9.90
CA ALA A 735 -9.04 46.97 10.44
C ALA A 735 -9.51 46.77 11.90
N ALA A 736 -10.22 45.69 12.20
CA ALA A 736 -10.82 45.46 13.51
C ALA A 736 -9.81 45.13 14.61
N LEU A 737 -8.69 44.47 14.27
CA LEU A 737 -7.65 44.08 15.23
C LEU A 737 -6.40 44.97 15.14
N GLY A 738 -6.39 45.94 14.22
CA GLY A 738 -5.27 46.85 13.96
C GLY A 738 -4.00 46.13 13.47
N LEU A 739 -4.16 45.02 12.73
CA LEU A 739 -3.08 44.16 12.25
C LEU A 739 -2.61 44.57 10.85
N GLY A 740 -1.34 44.31 10.55
CA GLY A 740 -0.87 44.29 9.16
C GLY A 740 -1.49 43.13 8.37
N ALA A 741 -1.61 43.27 7.04
CA ALA A 741 -2.28 42.28 6.19
C ALA A 741 -1.70 40.85 6.35
N ASP A 742 -0.38 40.71 6.45
CA ASP A 742 0.26 39.40 6.66
C ASP A 742 -0.08 38.81 8.05
N ALA A 743 -0.10 39.62 9.10
CA ALA A 743 -0.49 39.15 10.44
C ALA A 743 -1.97 38.73 10.45
N ALA A 744 -2.87 39.48 9.80
CA ALA A 744 -4.27 39.13 9.65
C ALA A 744 -4.46 37.81 8.86
N ARG A 745 -3.71 37.62 7.76
CA ARG A 745 -3.72 36.36 6.99
C ARG A 745 -3.30 35.17 7.84
N TYR A 746 -2.15 35.29 8.51
CA TYR A 746 -1.64 34.20 9.33
C TYR A 746 -2.57 33.89 10.51
N TRP A 747 -3.14 34.92 11.15
CA TRP A 747 -4.09 34.75 12.22
C TRP A 747 -5.36 34.02 11.78
N LEU A 748 -5.94 34.36 10.62
CA LEU A 748 -7.10 33.65 10.07
C LEU A 748 -6.78 32.16 9.79
N GLN A 749 -5.57 31.86 9.31
CA GLN A 749 -5.11 30.48 9.12
C GLN A 749 -5.01 29.73 10.45
N LEU A 750 -4.45 30.37 11.48
CA LEU A 750 -4.39 29.81 12.84
C LEU A 750 -5.79 29.67 13.46
N LEU A 751 -6.71 30.59 13.16
CA LEU A 751 -8.08 30.59 13.68
C LEU A 751 -8.91 29.45 13.09
N ALA A 752 -8.86 29.28 11.76
CA ALA A 752 -9.84 28.46 11.06
C ALA A 752 -9.32 27.08 10.60
N LEU A 753 -8.06 26.97 10.17
CA LEU A 753 -7.55 25.72 9.58
C LEU A 753 -7.28 24.66 10.65
N HIS A 754 -7.61 23.40 10.33
CA HIS A 754 -7.44 22.27 11.25
C HIS A 754 -5.96 22.04 11.62
N HIS A 755 -5.06 22.12 10.64
CA HIS A 755 -3.63 21.85 10.82
C HIS A 755 -2.73 22.82 10.04
N PRO A 756 -2.61 24.11 10.46
CA PRO A 756 -1.80 25.10 9.77
C PRO A 756 -0.32 25.02 10.21
N ALA A 757 0.40 23.95 9.82
CA ALA A 757 1.82 23.82 10.16
C ALA A 757 2.67 24.90 9.44
N ASP A 758 3.77 25.36 10.04
CA ASP A 758 4.60 26.45 9.50
C ASP A 758 5.12 26.17 8.09
N ARG A 759 5.39 24.89 7.79
CA ARG A 759 5.79 24.47 6.44
C ARG A 759 4.65 24.67 5.43
N GLN A 760 3.42 24.35 5.81
CA GLN A 760 2.25 24.47 4.94
C GLN A 760 1.86 25.93 4.74
N VAL A 761 1.80 26.73 5.82
CA VAL A 761 1.51 28.17 5.76
C VAL A 761 2.48 28.90 4.82
N ARG A 762 3.78 28.59 4.92
CA ARG A 762 4.79 29.14 4.00
C ARG A 762 4.55 28.76 2.55
N SER A 763 4.13 27.51 2.32
CA SER A 763 3.81 27.03 0.97
C SER A 763 2.61 27.78 0.40
N TRP A 764 1.50 27.84 1.14
CA TRP A 764 0.25 28.45 0.67
C TRP A 764 0.37 29.96 0.43
N ASN A 765 1.12 30.66 1.29
CA ASN A 765 1.25 32.11 1.20
C ASN A 765 2.45 32.55 0.33
N HIS A 766 3.25 31.60 -0.18
CA HIS A 766 4.54 31.85 -0.84
C HIS A 766 5.51 32.68 0.03
N TRP A 767 5.64 32.32 1.31
CA TRP A 767 6.46 33.04 2.29
C TRP A 767 7.77 32.35 2.63
N GLY A 768 8.82 33.16 2.83
CA GLY A 768 10.02 32.75 3.55
C GLY A 768 9.81 32.66 5.06
N ALA A 769 10.73 31.99 5.77
CA ALA A 769 10.64 31.82 7.22
C ALA A 769 10.70 33.15 7.99
N ALA A 770 11.43 34.14 7.50
CA ALA A 770 11.52 35.47 8.14
C ALA A 770 10.18 36.20 8.14
N ARG A 771 9.45 36.17 7.02
CA ARG A 771 8.14 36.81 6.87
C ARG A 771 7.09 36.17 7.78
N LEU A 772 7.09 34.83 7.90
CA LEU A 772 6.22 34.13 8.84
C LEU A 772 6.49 34.54 10.30
N ARG A 773 7.77 34.62 10.70
CA ARG A 773 8.14 35.07 12.06
C ARG A 773 7.68 36.49 12.34
N GLN A 774 7.83 37.40 11.37
CA GLN A 774 7.38 38.79 11.51
C GLN A 774 5.86 38.88 11.66
N ALA A 775 5.10 38.15 10.82
CA ALA A 775 3.64 38.08 10.95
C ALA A 775 3.21 37.52 12.31
N GLY A 776 3.92 36.49 12.83
CA GLY A 776 3.64 35.90 14.13
C GLY A 776 3.97 36.79 15.33
N ALA A 777 5.03 37.62 15.23
CA ALA A 777 5.46 38.49 16.32
C ALA A 777 4.40 39.55 16.68
N ASP A 778 3.73 40.14 15.69
CA ASP A 778 2.64 41.11 15.90
C ASP A 778 1.44 40.45 16.61
N LEU A 779 1.10 39.22 16.22
CA LEU A 779 0.03 38.45 16.87
C LEU A 779 0.34 38.13 18.34
N LEU A 780 1.59 37.76 18.63
CA LEU A 780 2.05 37.44 19.98
C LEU A 780 2.05 38.71 20.86
N ALA A 781 2.58 39.83 20.32
CA ALA A 781 2.62 41.11 21.03
C ALA A 781 1.21 41.62 21.43
N ARG A 782 0.18 41.28 20.63
CA ARG A 782 -1.22 41.61 20.89
C ARG A 782 -1.98 40.57 21.69
N GLY A 783 -1.33 39.47 22.11
CA GLY A 783 -1.95 38.40 22.89
C GLY A 783 -3.03 37.60 22.14
N LEU A 784 -3.07 37.68 20.81
CA LEU A 784 -4.01 36.93 19.98
C LEU A 784 -3.63 35.45 19.85
N VAL A 785 -2.36 35.14 20.11
CA VAL A 785 -1.76 33.81 20.11
C VAL A 785 -0.85 33.65 21.31
N VAL A 786 -0.58 32.40 21.68
CA VAL A 786 0.41 32.02 22.70
C VAL A 786 1.50 31.17 22.08
N GLU A 787 2.73 31.31 22.58
CA GLU A 787 3.81 30.41 22.22
C GLU A 787 3.75 29.14 23.09
N ALA A 788 3.76 27.97 22.45
CA ALA A 788 3.70 26.69 23.13
C ALA A 788 4.35 25.58 22.30
N ARG A 789 4.60 24.42 22.93
CA ARG A 789 4.95 23.20 22.21
C ARG A 789 3.79 22.21 22.29
N ARG A 790 3.21 21.90 21.13
CA ARG A 790 2.16 20.88 21.01
C ARG A 790 2.62 19.74 20.11
N GLU A 791 2.35 18.52 20.54
CA GLU A 791 2.74 17.32 19.81
C GLU A 791 2.16 17.32 18.39
N ARG A 792 2.97 16.97 17.39
CA ARG A 792 2.56 16.82 15.97
C ARG A 792 1.91 18.07 15.34
N ALA A 793 2.08 19.26 15.92
CA ALA A 793 1.49 20.51 15.41
C ALA A 793 2.31 21.21 14.31
N GLY A 794 3.64 21.04 14.32
CA GLY A 794 4.53 21.59 13.28
C GLY A 794 4.63 23.13 13.26
N ARG A 795 4.33 23.80 14.37
CA ARG A 795 4.39 25.26 14.58
C ARG A 795 4.60 25.60 16.06
N SER A 796 4.95 26.86 16.36
CA SER A 796 5.16 27.35 17.74
C SER A 796 4.06 28.28 18.28
N LEU A 797 3.24 28.90 17.42
CA LEU A 797 2.18 29.83 17.83
C LEU A 797 0.80 29.18 17.77
N PHE A 798 -0.02 29.36 18.82
CA PHE A 798 -1.32 28.70 19.00
C PHE A 798 -2.40 29.66 19.45
N LEU A 799 -3.66 29.34 19.14
CA LEU A 799 -4.78 30.04 19.77
C LEU A 799 -4.78 29.75 21.29
N PRO A 800 -5.13 30.73 22.13
CA PRO A 800 -5.40 30.46 23.54
C PRO A 800 -6.51 29.40 23.71
N GLY A 801 -6.35 28.48 24.65
CA GLY A 801 -7.40 27.53 25.06
C GLY A 801 -7.04 26.04 24.98
N GLY A 802 -8.09 25.22 24.98
CA GLY A 802 -8.00 23.76 25.06
C GLY A 802 -7.38 23.10 23.82
N TRP A 803 -6.78 21.92 24.02
CA TRP A 803 -6.13 21.12 22.98
C TRP A 803 -6.80 19.77 22.85
N MET A 804 -7.18 19.38 21.63
CA MET A 804 -7.78 18.07 21.33
C MET A 804 -6.72 17.12 20.78
N PRO A 805 -6.36 16.03 21.49
CA PRO A 805 -5.42 15.05 20.98
C PRO A 805 -6.02 14.21 19.85
N ALA A 806 -5.15 13.63 19.02
CA ALA A 806 -5.52 12.80 17.88
C ALA A 806 -4.53 11.65 17.69
N ARG A 807 -5.02 10.51 17.17
CA ARG A 807 -4.18 9.41 16.71
C ARG A 807 -3.96 9.52 15.21
N ALA A 808 -2.81 9.05 14.72
CA ALA A 808 -2.55 8.97 13.28
C ALA A 808 -3.64 8.13 12.58
N PRO A 809 -4.09 8.51 11.37
CA PRO A 809 -3.53 9.55 10.50
C PRO A 809 -3.93 10.99 10.88
N HIS A 810 -4.90 11.19 11.77
CA HIS A 810 -5.42 12.52 12.10
C HIS A 810 -4.43 13.37 12.92
N HIS A 811 -4.54 14.69 12.76
CA HIS A 811 -3.74 15.68 13.48
C HIS A 811 -4.51 16.28 14.67
N PRO A 812 -3.83 16.53 15.80
CA PRO A 812 -4.42 17.26 16.92
C PRO A 812 -4.62 18.74 16.58
N MET A 813 -5.56 19.40 17.25
CA MET A 813 -5.90 20.80 17.00
C MET A 813 -6.46 21.51 18.24
N GLU A 814 -6.54 22.84 18.19
CA GLU A 814 -7.21 23.63 19.23
C GLU A 814 -8.70 23.32 19.29
N ALA A 815 -9.24 23.08 20.49
CA ALA A 815 -10.62 22.66 20.71
C ALA A 815 -11.66 23.66 20.16
N TRP A 816 -11.32 24.95 20.16
CA TRP A 816 -12.15 26.03 19.63
C TRP A 816 -12.53 25.84 18.14
N LYS A 817 -11.68 25.14 17.38
CA LYS A 817 -11.88 24.85 15.96
C LYS A 817 -12.89 23.74 15.69
N ALA A 818 -13.17 22.89 16.68
CA ALA A 818 -14.01 21.71 16.48
C ALA A 818 -15.38 21.99 15.84
N PRO A 819 -16.11 23.07 16.21
CA PRO A 819 -17.39 23.38 15.59
C PRO A 819 -17.30 23.83 14.12
N LEU A 820 -16.11 24.12 13.58
CA LEU A 820 -15.91 24.47 12.17
C LEU A 820 -15.87 23.23 11.26
N TYR A 821 -15.77 22.03 11.83
CA TYR A 821 -15.60 20.76 11.12
C TYR A 821 -16.65 19.72 11.57
N ASP A 822 -16.89 18.71 10.72
CA ASP A 822 -17.84 17.64 11.02
C ASP A 822 -17.20 16.54 11.90
N LEU A 823 -17.13 16.83 13.20
CA LEU A 823 -16.52 15.94 14.20
C LEU A 823 -17.56 15.33 15.14
N ASP A 824 -17.22 14.17 15.70
CA ASP A 824 -17.95 13.62 16.83
C ASP A 824 -17.75 14.45 18.10
N ARG A 825 -18.77 14.44 18.96
CA ARG A 825 -18.71 15.05 20.28
C ARG A 825 -17.81 14.21 21.18
N SER A 826 -16.52 14.48 21.16
CA SER A 826 -15.53 13.83 22.02
C SER A 826 -14.45 14.81 22.47
N ASP A 827 -13.64 14.39 23.43
CA ASP A 827 -12.45 15.11 23.90
C ASP A 827 -11.27 15.02 22.91
N ARG A 828 -11.40 14.23 21.83
CA ARG A 828 -10.38 13.96 20.83
C ARG A 828 -10.84 14.32 19.43
N VAL A 829 -9.90 14.53 18.52
CA VAL A 829 -10.23 14.72 17.10
C VAL A 829 -10.72 13.38 16.54
N ARG A 830 -12.03 13.31 16.26
CA ARG A 830 -12.72 12.17 15.64
C ARG A 830 -13.61 12.67 14.51
N PRO A 831 -13.12 12.67 13.27
CA PRO A 831 -13.95 13.04 12.13
C PRO A 831 -15.01 11.97 11.87
N ARG A 832 -16.21 12.39 11.44
CA ARG A 832 -17.28 11.48 10.98
C ARG A 832 -16.99 10.89 9.60
N LEU A 833 -16.10 11.54 8.86
CA LEU A 833 -15.54 11.08 7.60
C LEU A 833 -14.12 10.51 7.83
N ALA A 834 -13.52 9.92 6.80
CA ALA A 834 -12.15 9.37 6.87
C ALA A 834 -11.05 10.40 7.26
N ALA A 835 -11.33 11.71 7.25
CA ALA A 835 -10.43 12.77 7.73
C ALA A 835 -11.19 14.04 8.14
N VAL A 836 -10.47 14.99 8.76
CA VAL A 836 -11.01 16.33 9.06
C VAL A 836 -11.04 17.14 7.75
N LEU A 837 -12.22 17.21 7.13
CA LEU A 837 -12.41 17.82 5.82
C LEU A 837 -13.36 19.04 5.90
N PRO A 838 -13.05 20.14 5.20
CA PRO A 838 -13.98 21.25 5.09
C PRO A 838 -15.16 20.85 4.20
N LEU A 839 -16.39 21.08 4.68
CA LEU A 839 -17.60 20.88 3.89
C LEU A 839 -18.02 22.15 3.13
N LEU A 840 -17.41 23.29 3.47
CA LEU A 840 -17.63 24.59 2.85
C LEU A 840 -16.36 25.09 2.15
N PRO A 841 -16.45 26.03 1.19
CA PRO A 841 -15.29 26.71 0.65
C PRO A 841 -14.45 27.33 1.77
N LEU A 842 -13.11 27.23 1.68
CA LEU A 842 -12.23 27.74 2.74
C LEU A 842 -12.44 29.23 3.04
N GLY A 843 -12.81 30.03 2.03
CA GLY A 843 -13.20 31.43 2.22
C GLY A 843 -14.39 31.62 3.16
N GLN A 844 -15.41 30.75 3.05
CA GLN A 844 -16.55 30.74 3.96
C GLN A 844 -16.17 30.18 5.34
N VAL A 845 -15.24 29.23 5.43
CA VAL A 845 -14.71 28.75 6.72
C VAL A 845 -13.98 29.89 7.46
N PHE A 846 -13.18 30.69 6.76
CA PHE A 846 -12.55 31.90 7.34
C PHE A 846 -13.59 32.94 7.78
N ALA A 847 -14.57 33.24 6.92
CA ALA A 847 -15.64 34.18 7.25
C ALA A 847 -16.48 33.72 8.47
N GLY A 848 -16.78 32.42 8.57
CA GLY A 848 -17.50 31.83 9.69
C GLY A 848 -16.71 31.87 10.99
N ALA A 849 -15.40 31.56 10.93
CA ALA A 849 -14.52 31.66 12.09
C ALA A 849 -14.39 33.11 12.59
N TRP A 850 -14.24 34.07 11.67
CA TRP A 850 -14.19 35.49 12.00
C TRP A 850 -15.49 35.98 12.63
N ARG A 851 -16.64 35.57 12.09
CA ARG A 851 -17.96 35.90 12.65
C ARG A 851 -18.11 35.41 14.08
N ARG A 852 -17.81 34.13 14.35
CA ARG A 852 -17.82 33.58 15.72
C ARG A 852 -16.95 34.40 16.67
N TYR A 853 -15.74 34.75 16.25
CA TYR A 853 -14.84 35.58 17.05
C TYR A 853 -15.42 36.97 17.35
N ARG A 854 -16.02 37.63 16.35
CA ARG A 854 -16.66 38.94 16.50
C ARG A 854 -17.88 38.90 17.40
N ASP A 855 -18.65 37.82 17.34
CA ASP A 855 -19.86 37.60 18.13
C ASP A 855 -19.56 37.24 19.60
N GLY A 856 -18.28 37.20 19.98
CA GLY A 856 -17.82 37.02 21.36
C GLY A 856 -17.37 35.60 21.69
N ASP A 857 -17.55 34.62 20.78
CA ASP A 857 -17.01 33.27 20.90
C ASP A 857 -15.51 33.27 20.56
N ARG A 858 -14.70 33.81 21.49
CA ARG A 858 -13.26 33.96 21.33
C ARG A 858 -12.50 32.71 21.82
N PRO A 859 -11.38 32.34 21.19
CA PRO A 859 -10.49 31.31 21.71
C PRO A 859 -10.03 31.64 23.14
N GLY A 860 -10.20 30.70 24.06
CA GLY A 860 -9.84 30.85 25.46
C GLY A 860 -9.97 29.55 26.24
N TYR A 861 -9.46 29.53 27.46
CA TYR A 861 -9.72 28.43 28.39
C TYR A 861 -11.15 28.57 28.91
N THR A 862 -12.04 27.64 28.54
CA THR A 862 -13.33 27.53 29.22
C THR A 862 -13.08 26.95 30.61
N GLU A 863 -13.49 27.65 31.67
CA GLU A 863 -13.59 27.02 32.99
C GLU A 863 -14.54 25.83 32.87
N PRO A 864 -14.18 24.63 33.37
CA PRO A 864 -15.08 23.50 33.35
C PRO A 864 -16.32 23.84 34.18
N SER A 865 -17.46 24.01 33.52
CA SER A 865 -18.74 24.18 34.21
C SER A 865 -18.95 22.99 35.14
N THR A 866 -19.06 23.25 36.44
CA THR A 866 -19.33 22.28 37.52
C THR A 866 -20.73 21.64 37.46
N GLN A 867 -21.41 21.69 36.31
CA GLN A 867 -22.63 20.91 36.09
C GLN A 867 -22.27 19.50 35.65
N THR A 868 -22.25 18.63 36.66
CA THR A 868 -22.14 17.19 36.60
C THR A 868 -23.05 16.60 35.51
N ARG A 869 -22.49 16.15 34.37
CA ARG A 869 -23.19 15.24 33.46
C ARG A 869 -23.27 13.87 34.12
N ARG A 870 -24.38 13.60 34.81
CA ARG A 870 -24.74 12.25 35.25
C ARG A 870 -25.23 11.44 34.04
N ARG A 871 -24.44 10.41 33.73
CA ARG A 871 -24.69 9.14 33.01
C ARG A 871 -25.35 9.16 31.65
#